data_AF-A0A9W7CK28-F1
#
_entry.id   AF-A0A9W7CK28-F1
#
_cell.length_a   1.000
_cell.length_b   1.000
_cell.length_c   1.000
_cell.angle_alpha   90.00
_cell.angle_beta   90.00
_cell.angle_gamma   90.00
#
_symmetry.space_group_name_H-M   'P 1'
#
loop_
_entity.id
_entity.type
_entity.pdbx_description
1 polymer ?
#
loop_
_entity_poly.entity_id
_entity_poly.type
_entity_poly.pdbx_seq_one_letter_code
_entity_poly.pdbx_strand_id
1 'polypeptide(L)'
;MEFLVHNISHSDLVVELSWLRADGSTGSSNGASVPTARQSVEVDGAAVPLSVLGRPKFSLFQQTSQQILERVQQLRHPAPDATHAAAVLSVPEAQEAPSLLHPSLLDISRPGERWKARCQDTQSPIGFNLADAPIPISNGELLRDFQLRGEAETTRLVEKHWDRVGITAVYFPLVALLLPKWTQVLREFQSEGSRQLVYLISGAGIPRNVQHSRSGNSTEITAQLIVLFVHQYYPHMTAIQVHSGSNIFRFDDNVQFMTRELRPLLEAHRETLVDRCGEAWKSHFHVTIAYADGPPARLSALNASLRMYRPSYLHIWQLKTFWHERKLSMADVDFHSFENIEASPLIAPSKADAMTQMIVREMRIFRDQFLAAEGDGEVASFWLRKSRKPVLAVLLIEKPAAVVGERPTIVVQRGMNCEVSMPTGSLCAERNAIGSALASDPTLSRRALKMIAVLGLNLTAAGPSSNLTSPTASETRGSDREGAAAKDNHKKEPSETDAVFDKPTSTSTEPSTTAAPVAQPLPVRIRPAGVQSSSEQDSLSSTTVATASPKARANVGGAGRGRGKRGPEYKNANLKSPRKPKRPRTFSIDEAAVDEMMRASTPPDRNPLAPCGACKEWLVKIAEANPSFRVVTFENSRCRNVYINQLM
;
A
#
# COMPACT_ATOMS: atom_id res chain seq x y z
N MET A 1 2.59 -14.78 8.20
CA MET A 1 3.85 -14.69 7.45
C MET A 1 3.88 -13.31 6.82
N GLU A 2 4.98 -12.60 7.06
CA GLU A 2 5.19 -11.23 6.63
C GLU A 2 6.38 -11.24 5.66
N PHE A 3 6.18 -10.69 4.47
CA PHE A 3 7.17 -10.66 3.40
C PHE A 3 7.54 -9.21 3.12
N LEU A 4 8.82 -8.86 3.21
CA LEU A 4 9.36 -7.61 2.69
C LEU A 4 10.11 -7.90 1.41
N VAL A 5 9.71 -7.32 0.29
CA VAL A 5 10.35 -7.50 -1.01
C VAL A 5 11.08 -6.21 -1.37
N HIS A 6 12.42 -6.28 -1.40
CA HIS A 6 13.31 -5.15 -1.67
C HIS A 6 14.11 -5.38 -2.95
N ASN A 7 14.06 -4.41 -3.87
CA ASN A 7 14.89 -4.41 -5.05
C ASN A 7 16.20 -3.68 -4.76
N ILE A 8 17.32 -4.40 -4.85
CA ILE A 8 18.64 -3.83 -4.58
C ILE A 8 19.12 -3.05 -5.79
N SER A 9 19.57 -1.84 -5.52
CA SER A 9 20.13 -0.87 -6.45
C SER A 9 21.57 -0.50 -6.09
N HIS A 10 22.22 0.31 -6.91
CA HIS A 10 23.53 0.88 -6.55
C HIS A 10 23.46 1.92 -5.44
N SER A 11 22.29 2.47 -5.14
CA SER A 11 22.08 3.39 -4.01
C SER A 11 22.04 2.69 -2.66
N ASP A 12 21.91 1.36 -2.64
CA ASP A 12 21.94 0.56 -1.43
C ASP A 12 23.35 0.45 -0.81
N LEU A 13 24.41 0.75 -1.57
CA LEU A 13 25.79 0.65 -1.08
C LEU A 13 26.47 2.02 -1.10
N VAL A 14 26.88 2.49 0.07
CA VAL A 14 27.74 3.67 0.25
C VAL A 14 28.95 3.27 1.07
N VAL A 15 30.13 3.77 0.73
CA VAL A 15 31.36 3.52 1.48
C VAL A 15 31.89 4.80 2.09
N GLU A 16 32.61 4.68 3.20
CA GLU A 16 33.47 5.72 3.73
C GLU A 16 34.90 5.47 3.30
N LEU A 17 35.53 6.50 2.75
CA LEU A 17 36.91 6.51 2.32
C LEU A 17 37.69 7.43 3.25
N SER A 18 38.73 6.91 3.88
CA SER A 18 39.60 7.67 4.79
C SER A 18 41.06 7.58 4.38
N TRP A 19 41.83 8.59 4.79
CA TRP A 19 43.28 8.61 4.64
C TRP A 19 43.94 7.55 5.54
N LEU A 20 44.82 6.75 4.96
CA LEU A 20 45.62 5.73 5.64
C LEU A 20 46.98 6.33 6.01
N ARG A 21 47.48 5.96 7.20
CA ARG A 21 48.87 6.24 7.61
C ARG A 21 49.84 5.31 6.89
N ALA A 22 51.13 5.60 6.99
CA ALA A 22 52.20 4.81 6.38
C ALA A 22 52.25 3.34 6.87
N ASP A 23 51.69 3.06 8.06
CA ASP A 23 51.53 1.72 8.63
C ASP A 23 50.21 1.01 8.21
N GLY A 24 49.41 1.64 7.34
CA GLY A 24 48.11 1.12 6.89
C GLY A 24 46.95 1.34 7.86
N SER A 25 47.18 1.96 9.03
CA SER A 25 46.15 2.27 10.03
C SER A 25 45.49 3.63 9.82
N THR A 26 44.32 3.87 10.42
CA THR A 26 43.70 5.20 10.45
C THR A 26 44.13 5.97 11.70
N GLY A 27 44.50 7.25 11.55
CA GLY A 27 44.94 8.09 12.67
C GLY A 27 43.78 8.65 13.48
N SER A 28 43.18 7.87 14.38
CA SER A 28 42.51 8.30 15.63
C SER A 28 41.65 7.15 16.17
N SER A 29 42.12 6.52 17.24
CA SER A 29 41.41 5.48 18.01
C SER A 29 40.36 6.09 18.95
N ASN A 30 39.39 6.84 18.44
CA ASN A 30 38.20 7.21 19.21
C ASN A 30 37.01 6.40 18.71
N GLY A 31 36.53 5.51 19.57
CA GLY A 31 35.61 4.44 19.24
C GLY A 31 34.26 4.87 18.65
N ALA A 32 33.65 3.88 17.99
CA ALA A 32 32.21 3.69 17.80
C ALA A 32 31.38 4.82 17.15
N SER A 33 31.98 5.88 16.63
CA SER A 33 31.26 7.06 16.16
C SER A 33 31.74 7.50 14.77
N VAL A 34 30.79 7.73 13.86
CA VAL A 34 31.05 8.31 12.52
C VAL A 34 31.86 9.61 12.70
N PRO A 35 32.98 9.84 12.01
CA PRO A 35 33.71 11.09 12.15
C PRO A 35 32.78 12.25 11.77
N THR A 36 32.59 13.21 12.68
CA THR A 36 31.97 14.48 12.30
C THR A 36 32.87 15.14 11.26
N ALA A 37 32.27 15.80 10.27
CA ALA A 37 32.96 16.50 9.18
C ALA A 37 33.93 17.62 9.62
N ARG A 38 34.20 17.78 10.92
CA ARG A 38 35.00 18.87 11.51
C ARG A 38 36.45 18.51 11.77
N GLN A 39 36.86 17.31 11.37
CA GLN A 39 38.16 16.77 11.70
C GLN A 39 38.95 16.70 10.39
N SER A 40 39.99 17.53 10.27
CA SER A 40 40.76 17.72 9.02
C SER A 40 42.17 17.14 9.14
N VAL A 41 42.68 16.58 8.06
CA VAL A 41 44.09 16.18 7.90
C VAL A 41 44.75 17.16 6.94
N GLU A 42 45.99 17.53 7.24
CA GLU A 42 46.82 18.28 6.30
C GLU A 42 47.47 17.31 5.31
N VAL A 43 47.12 17.44 4.03
CA VAL A 43 47.71 16.65 2.94
C VAL A 43 48.20 17.62 1.88
N ASP A 44 49.49 17.56 1.54
CA ASP A 44 50.17 18.50 0.64
C ASP A 44 49.96 19.99 1.01
N GLY A 45 49.86 20.31 2.31
CA GLY A 45 49.64 21.68 2.82
C GLY A 45 48.20 22.18 2.71
N ALA A 46 47.24 21.34 2.32
CA ALA A 46 45.82 21.64 2.30
C ALA A 46 45.08 20.88 3.42
N ALA A 47 44.24 21.59 4.17
CA ALA A 47 43.35 20.98 5.17
C ALA A 47 42.17 20.31 4.47
N VAL A 48 42.09 18.98 4.52
CA VAL A 48 41.01 18.19 3.92
C VAL A 48 40.25 17.36 4.95
N PRO A 49 38.97 17.03 4.71
CA PRO A 49 38.22 16.15 5.60
C PRO A 49 38.92 14.81 5.83
N LEU A 50 38.88 14.31 7.07
CA LEU A 50 39.41 13.00 7.46
C LEU A 50 38.79 11.84 6.66
N SER A 51 37.53 11.98 6.25
CA SER A 51 36.84 11.00 5.42
C SER A 51 35.84 11.60 4.44
N VAL A 52 35.66 10.92 3.31
CA VAL A 52 34.72 11.27 2.24
C VAL A 52 33.78 10.09 1.98
N LEU A 53 32.52 10.36 1.61
CA LEU A 53 31.64 9.28 1.17
C LEU A 53 31.90 8.97 -0.30
N GLY A 54 31.89 7.68 -0.63
CA GLY A 54 32.03 7.16 -1.98
C GLY A 54 30.86 6.25 -2.36
N ARG A 55 30.51 6.25 -3.64
CA ARG A 55 29.70 5.19 -4.27
C ARG A 55 30.50 4.55 -5.40
N PRO A 56 30.64 3.22 -5.44
CA PRO A 56 31.30 2.57 -6.57
C PRO A 56 30.55 2.92 -7.87
N LYS A 57 31.27 3.29 -8.93
CA LYS A 57 30.61 3.43 -10.23
C LYS A 57 30.17 2.07 -10.77
N PHE A 58 29.27 2.13 -11.73
CA PHE A 58 28.60 0.97 -12.32
C PHE A 58 29.55 -0.14 -12.78
N SER A 59 30.71 0.19 -13.33
CA SER A 59 31.73 -0.76 -13.79
C SER A 59 32.42 -1.53 -12.67
N LEU A 60 32.51 -0.95 -11.48
CA LEU A 60 33.28 -1.48 -10.35
C LEU A 60 32.43 -2.03 -9.21
N PHE A 61 31.11 -1.97 -9.35
CA PHE A 61 30.19 -2.20 -8.25
C PHE A 61 30.30 -3.62 -7.68
N GLN A 62 30.37 -4.63 -8.55
CA GLN A 62 30.54 -6.03 -8.13
C GLN A 62 31.90 -6.25 -7.48
N GLN A 63 32.98 -5.76 -8.08
CA GLN A 63 34.34 -5.96 -7.57
C GLN A 63 34.54 -5.29 -6.21
N THR A 64 34.04 -4.07 -6.04
CA THR A 64 34.08 -3.37 -4.75
C THR A 64 33.29 -4.14 -3.70
N SER A 65 32.08 -4.59 -4.05
CA SER A 65 31.25 -5.39 -3.15
C SER A 65 31.92 -6.72 -2.77
N GLN A 66 32.64 -7.34 -3.68
CA GLN A 66 33.37 -8.60 -3.46
C GLN A 66 34.50 -8.43 -2.45
N GLN A 67 35.33 -7.40 -2.59
CA GLN A 67 36.39 -7.13 -1.61
C GLN A 67 35.84 -6.80 -0.22
N ILE A 68 34.72 -6.07 -0.17
CA ILE A 68 34.01 -5.82 1.09
C ILE A 68 33.54 -7.14 1.70
N LEU A 69 32.94 -8.03 0.91
CA LEU A 69 32.44 -9.32 1.39
C LEU A 69 33.57 -10.19 1.96
N GLU A 70 34.68 -10.31 1.23
CA GLU A 70 35.86 -11.04 1.67
C GLU A 70 36.41 -10.50 2.99
N ARG A 71 36.54 -9.16 3.10
CA ARG A 71 37.02 -8.53 4.33
C ARG A 71 36.06 -8.75 5.50
N VAL A 72 34.76 -8.60 5.29
CA VAL A 72 33.75 -8.83 6.34
C VAL A 72 33.76 -10.29 6.79
N GLN A 73 33.94 -11.25 5.88
CA GLN A 73 34.04 -12.66 6.21
C GLN A 73 35.31 -12.99 7.02
N GLN A 74 36.46 -12.42 6.63
CA GLN A 74 37.72 -12.55 7.39
C GLN A 74 37.58 -12.05 8.83
N LEU A 75 36.88 -10.93 9.03
CA LEU A 75 36.64 -10.38 10.37
C LEU A 75 35.65 -11.21 11.20
N ARG A 76 34.76 -11.99 10.58
CA ARG A 76 33.83 -12.89 11.28
C ARG A 76 34.47 -14.22 11.67
N HIS A 77 35.48 -14.67 10.92
CA HIS A 77 36.21 -15.90 11.17
C HIS A 77 37.72 -15.58 11.25
N PRO A 78 38.22 -15.11 12.40
CA PRO A 78 39.67 -14.98 12.57
C PRO A 78 40.29 -16.35 12.31
N ALA A 79 41.23 -16.41 11.36
CA ALA A 79 41.98 -17.63 11.12
C ALA A 79 42.59 -18.08 12.46
N PRO A 80 42.46 -19.36 12.86
CA PRO A 80 43.24 -19.84 13.99
C PRO A 80 44.70 -19.70 13.60
N ASP A 81 45.47 -18.97 14.41
CA ASP A 81 46.90 -18.82 14.22
C ASP A 81 47.52 -20.19 13.93
N ALA A 82 48.20 -20.28 12.80
CA ALA A 82 48.88 -21.47 12.33
C ALA A 82 50.12 -21.75 13.19
N THR A 83 49.93 -22.13 14.45
CA THR A 83 50.94 -22.71 15.34
C THR A 83 50.25 -23.38 16.52
N HIS A 84 49.89 -24.65 16.36
CA HIS A 84 50.30 -25.77 17.23
C HIS A 84 49.44 -27.01 16.95
N ALA A 85 50.13 -28.04 16.45
CA ALA A 85 49.90 -29.47 16.66
C ALA A 85 48.52 -30.08 16.36
N ALA A 86 48.54 -30.96 15.36
CA ALA A 86 47.58 -32.03 15.14
C ALA A 86 47.25 -32.81 16.41
N ALA A 87 45.95 -33.00 16.70
CA ALA A 87 45.41 -34.24 17.26
C ALA A 87 43.88 -34.26 17.22
N VAL A 88 43.35 -35.18 16.41
CA VAL A 88 42.24 -36.10 16.72
C VAL A 88 40.81 -35.55 16.89
N LEU A 89 39.97 -36.07 15.99
CA LEU A 89 38.51 -36.13 15.97
C LEU A 89 37.88 -36.45 17.35
N SER A 90 36.84 -35.70 17.76
CA SER A 90 35.57 -36.19 18.35
C SER A 90 34.68 -35.02 18.85
N VAL A 91 33.36 -35.22 18.82
CA VAL A 91 32.27 -34.29 19.22
C VAL A 91 31.40 -35.06 20.25
N PRO A 92 30.57 -34.45 21.13
CA PRO A 92 30.81 -33.42 22.16
C PRO A 92 30.30 -33.89 23.57
N GLU A 93 30.65 -33.20 24.66
CA GLU A 93 29.84 -33.26 25.89
C GLU A 93 29.94 -31.98 26.73
N ALA A 94 28.82 -31.61 27.34
CA ALA A 94 28.59 -30.36 28.05
C ALA A 94 29.05 -30.42 29.51
N GLN A 95 29.68 -29.35 30.03
CA GLN A 95 29.59 -28.95 31.45
C GLN A 95 30.23 -27.58 31.73
N GLU A 96 29.80 -26.97 32.83
CA GLU A 96 29.88 -25.57 33.25
C GLU A 96 31.28 -25.06 33.71
N ALA A 97 31.39 -23.72 33.82
CA ALA A 97 32.59 -22.88 33.95
C ALA A 97 33.47 -23.06 35.21
N PRO A 98 34.69 -22.47 35.25
CA PRO A 98 34.82 -21.17 35.92
C PRO A 98 35.79 -20.16 35.28
N SER A 99 35.51 -18.90 35.61
CA SER A 99 36.22 -17.66 35.35
C SER A 99 37.62 -17.56 35.96
N LEU A 100 38.62 -17.22 35.14
CA LEU A 100 39.85 -16.57 35.57
C LEU A 100 40.28 -15.58 34.49
N LEU A 101 40.31 -14.26 34.81
CA LEU A 101 41.38 -13.31 34.49
C LEU A 101 41.03 -11.86 34.92
N HIS A 102 41.87 -11.37 35.83
CA HIS A 102 42.33 -10.03 36.23
C HIS A 102 41.45 -8.74 36.04
N PRO A 103 41.30 -7.87 37.09
CA PRO A 103 40.29 -6.80 37.14
C PRO A 103 40.80 -5.38 36.80
N SER A 104 41.15 -5.09 35.54
CA SER A 104 41.58 -3.72 35.18
C SER A 104 41.21 -3.22 33.77
N LEU A 105 40.16 -3.74 33.15
CA LEU A 105 39.64 -3.21 31.87
C LEU A 105 38.10 -3.24 31.84
N LEU A 106 37.49 -2.50 32.76
CA LEU A 106 36.05 -2.22 32.73
C LEU A 106 35.79 -1.00 31.86
N ASP A 107 35.86 -1.20 30.54
CA ASP A 107 34.96 -0.60 29.56
C ASP A 107 35.14 -1.33 28.21
N ILE A 108 34.69 -2.58 28.15
CA ILE A 108 34.86 -3.44 26.96
C ILE A 108 33.49 -3.87 26.44
N SER A 109 33.12 -3.25 25.32
CA SER A 109 32.25 -3.83 24.30
C SER A 109 32.72 -5.26 24.00
N ARG A 110 31.82 -6.25 23.98
CA ARG A 110 32.17 -7.67 23.81
C ARG A 110 33.14 -7.89 22.63
N PRO A 111 34.10 -8.83 22.69
CA PRO A 111 35.15 -9.03 21.67
C PRO A 111 34.69 -9.32 20.22
N GLY A 112 33.39 -9.35 19.93
CA GLY A 112 32.81 -9.58 18.60
C GLY A 112 32.04 -8.39 18.01
N GLU A 113 32.00 -7.22 18.66
CA GLU A 113 31.17 -6.08 18.23
C GLU A 113 31.90 -4.97 17.46
N ARG A 114 33.21 -5.10 17.28
CA ARG A 114 34.10 -4.02 16.83
C ARG A 114 33.88 -3.56 15.38
N TRP A 115 33.30 -4.40 14.52
CA TRP A 115 33.05 -4.14 13.10
C TRP A 115 31.63 -3.63 12.79
N LYS A 116 30.86 -3.20 13.80
CA LYS A 116 29.49 -2.72 13.63
C LYS A 116 29.44 -1.20 13.40
N ALA A 117 28.81 -0.74 12.32
CA ALA A 117 28.57 0.69 12.10
C ALA A 117 27.17 1.12 12.58
N ARG A 118 27.08 2.21 13.34
CA ARG A 118 25.82 2.82 13.81
C ARG A 118 25.70 4.26 13.35
N CYS A 119 24.49 4.67 12.98
CA CYS A 119 24.17 6.08 12.73
C CYS A 119 24.21 6.84 14.06
N GLN A 120 24.86 8.00 14.12
CA GLN A 120 25.01 8.77 15.36
C GLN A 120 23.67 9.28 15.90
N ASP A 121 22.82 9.80 15.00
CA ASP A 121 21.57 10.44 15.36
C ASP A 121 20.54 9.43 15.89
N THR A 122 20.52 8.22 15.33
CA THR A 122 19.48 7.21 15.63
C THR A 122 20.01 6.00 16.38
N GLN A 123 21.34 5.88 16.57
CA GLN A 123 22.04 4.70 17.09
C GLN A 123 21.72 3.39 16.35
N SER A 124 21.08 3.50 15.19
CA SER A 124 20.59 2.37 14.40
C SER A 124 21.72 1.76 13.60
N PRO A 125 21.73 0.42 13.43
CA PRO A 125 22.74 -0.24 12.61
C PRO A 125 22.60 0.24 11.17
N ILE A 126 23.72 0.64 10.58
CA ILE A 126 23.75 1.18 9.21
C ILE A 126 24.68 0.39 8.29
N GLY A 127 25.58 -0.43 8.84
CA GLY A 127 26.41 -1.34 8.05
C GLY A 127 27.61 -1.87 8.83
N PHE A 128 28.78 -1.85 8.19
CA PHE A 128 30.02 -2.45 8.69
C PHE A 128 31.10 -1.38 8.90
N ASN A 129 31.77 -1.44 10.05
CA ASN A 129 32.93 -0.63 10.38
C ASN A 129 34.20 -1.46 10.10
N LEU A 130 35.09 -0.90 9.28
CA LEU A 130 36.35 -1.50 8.85
C LEU A 130 37.56 -0.64 9.26
N ALA A 131 37.40 0.34 10.18
CA ALA A 131 38.47 1.27 10.55
C ALA A 131 39.73 0.58 11.10
N ASP A 132 39.55 -0.54 11.82
CA ASP A 132 40.65 -1.36 12.36
C ASP A 132 41.31 -2.28 11.32
N ALA A 133 40.62 -2.55 10.21
CA ALA A 133 41.14 -3.34 9.10
C ALA A 133 40.67 -2.76 7.76
N PRO A 134 41.16 -1.58 7.35
CA PRO A 134 40.71 -0.89 6.14
C PRO A 134 41.02 -1.69 4.86
N ILE A 135 40.20 -1.54 3.83
CA ILE A 135 40.49 -2.11 2.50
C ILE A 135 41.27 -1.07 1.69
N PRO A 136 42.58 -1.24 1.45
CA PRO A 136 43.38 -0.27 0.70
C PRO A 136 42.96 -0.25 -0.77
N ILE A 137 42.99 0.93 -1.40
CA ILE A 137 42.63 1.12 -2.81
C ILE A 137 43.86 0.92 -3.75
N SER A 138 45.02 0.51 -3.21
CA SER A 138 46.32 0.55 -3.87
C SER A 138 46.51 -0.37 -5.10
N ASN A 139 47.17 0.19 -6.12
CA ASN A 139 47.88 -0.31 -7.32
C ASN A 139 47.34 -1.42 -8.26
N GLY A 140 46.23 -2.09 -7.98
CA GLY A 140 45.63 -3.06 -8.92
C GLY A 140 44.50 -2.51 -9.79
N GLU A 141 44.71 -1.38 -10.51
CA GLU A 141 43.89 -0.72 -11.57
C GLU A 141 42.35 -0.62 -11.48
N LEU A 142 41.65 -1.21 -10.52
CA LEU A 142 40.22 -1.47 -10.62
C LEU A 142 39.36 -0.88 -9.49
N LEU A 143 39.92 -0.09 -8.56
CA LEU A 143 39.16 0.52 -7.46
C LEU A 143 39.26 2.05 -7.39
N ARG A 144 39.69 2.71 -8.46
CA ARG A 144 39.88 4.18 -8.48
C ARG A 144 38.70 4.95 -9.06
N ASP A 145 37.56 4.30 -9.28
CA ASP A 145 36.40 4.89 -9.97
C ASP A 145 35.16 4.96 -9.05
N PHE A 146 35.25 5.82 -8.03
CA PHE A 146 34.15 6.15 -7.14
C PHE A 146 33.50 7.47 -7.55
N GLN A 147 32.19 7.58 -7.37
CA GLN A 147 31.53 8.87 -7.23
C GLN A 147 31.77 9.37 -5.81
N LEU A 148 32.49 10.48 -5.66
CA LEU A 148 32.87 11.05 -4.36
C LEU A 148 31.91 12.17 -3.91
N ARG A 149 31.71 12.29 -2.60
CA ARG A 149 30.96 13.37 -1.96
C ARG A 149 31.89 14.26 -1.14
N GLY A 150 32.42 15.30 -1.77
CA GLY A 150 33.22 16.32 -1.10
C GLY A 150 33.29 17.59 -1.94
N GLU A 151 34.06 18.56 -1.46
CA GLU A 151 34.42 19.74 -2.25
C GLU A 151 35.33 19.33 -3.41
N ALA A 152 35.42 20.19 -4.43
CA ALA A 152 36.23 19.91 -5.62
C ALA A 152 37.70 19.68 -5.27
N GLU A 153 38.22 20.41 -4.28
CA GLU A 153 39.59 20.28 -3.79
C GLU A 153 39.83 18.92 -3.10
N THR A 154 38.93 18.50 -2.21
CA THR A 154 38.99 17.17 -1.57
C THR A 154 38.94 16.05 -2.61
N THR A 155 38.09 16.19 -3.63
CA THR A 155 37.94 15.21 -4.70
C THR A 155 39.23 15.06 -5.51
N ARG A 156 39.82 16.19 -5.95
CA ARG A 156 41.10 16.21 -6.68
C ARG A 156 42.24 15.63 -5.86
N LEU A 157 42.25 15.89 -4.54
CA LEU A 157 43.28 15.38 -3.66
C LEU A 157 43.18 13.86 -3.47
N VAL A 158 41.98 13.32 -3.30
CA VAL A 158 41.74 11.86 -3.27
C VAL A 158 42.14 11.23 -4.60
N GLU A 159 41.80 11.86 -5.73
CA GLU A 159 42.19 11.40 -7.06
C GLU A 159 43.72 11.35 -7.25
N LYS A 160 44.46 12.29 -6.65
CA LYS A 160 45.92 12.33 -6.69
C LYS A 160 46.58 11.24 -5.82
N HIS A 161 45.95 10.88 -4.70
CA HIS A 161 46.55 10.05 -3.64
C HIS A 161 45.73 8.79 -3.33
N TRP A 162 45.15 8.14 -4.34
CA TRP A 162 44.37 6.91 -4.19
C TRP A 162 45.13 5.78 -3.48
N ASP A 163 46.46 5.77 -3.56
CA ASP A 163 47.36 4.84 -2.88
C ASP A 163 47.36 5.00 -1.35
N ARG A 164 46.93 6.16 -0.85
CA ARG A 164 46.87 6.50 0.59
C ARG A 164 45.44 6.50 1.12
N VAL A 165 44.46 5.98 0.38
CA VAL A 165 43.05 5.95 0.75
C VAL A 165 42.57 4.50 0.87
N GLY A 166 41.72 4.24 1.85
CA GLY A 166 41.09 2.94 2.05
C GLY A 166 39.62 3.04 2.42
N ILE A 167 38.87 1.97 2.15
CA ILE A 167 37.49 1.82 2.63
C ILE A 167 37.54 1.47 4.11
N THR A 168 36.97 2.35 4.93
CA THR A 168 36.97 2.25 6.40
C THR A 168 35.58 2.00 6.98
N ALA A 169 34.52 2.22 6.21
CA ALA A 169 33.17 1.82 6.57
C ALA A 169 32.32 1.54 5.34
N VAL A 170 31.27 0.75 5.53
CA VAL A 170 30.29 0.36 4.51
C VAL A 170 28.90 0.56 5.08
N TYR A 171 28.03 1.19 4.31
CA TYR A 171 26.70 1.62 4.70
C TYR A 171 25.63 1.11 3.74
N PHE A 172 24.52 0.64 4.31
CA PHE A 172 23.30 0.21 3.63
C PHE A 172 22.12 1.15 3.94
N PRO A 173 22.17 2.42 3.53
CA PRO A 173 21.25 3.45 4.03
C PRO A 173 19.77 3.12 3.79
N LEU A 174 19.44 2.53 2.64
CA LEU A 174 18.05 2.21 2.29
C LEU A 174 17.52 1.08 3.18
N VAL A 175 18.25 -0.03 3.32
CA VAL A 175 17.86 -1.16 4.19
C VAL A 175 17.85 -0.74 5.67
N ALA A 176 18.82 0.09 6.09
CA ALA A 176 18.89 0.64 7.43
C ALA A 176 17.69 1.54 7.80
N LEU A 177 16.98 2.08 6.82
CA LEU A 177 15.69 2.76 7.02
C LEU A 177 14.50 1.80 6.91
N LEU A 178 14.51 0.93 5.90
CA LEU A 178 13.40 0.03 5.60
C LEU A 178 13.13 -0.96 6.73
N LEU A 179 14.15 -1.60 7.30
CA LEU A 179 13.93 -2.64 8.31
C LEU A 179 13.36 -2.09 9.61
N PRO A 180 13.89 -1.00 10.22
CA PRO A 180 13.25 -0.39 11.38
C PRO A 180 11.81 0.07 11.10
N LYS A 181 11.56 0.67 9.92
CA LYS A 181 10.21 1.15 9.56
C LYS A 181 9.26 -0.02 9.38
N TRP A 182 9.72 -1.09 8.75
CA TRP A 182 8.93 -2.30 8.59
C TRP A 182 8.64 -2.94 9.94
N THR A 183 9.63 -3.06 10.83
CA THR A 183 9.41 -3.53 12.20
C THR A 183 8.38 -2.68 12.92
N GLN A 184 8.48 -1.34 12.86
CA GLN A 184 7.46 -0.43 13.43
C GLN A 184 6.06 -0.74 12.91
N VAL A 185 5.93 -0.87 11.58
CA VAL A 185 4.67 -1.25 10.93
C VAL A 185 4.20 -2.63 11.42
N LEU A 186 5.09 -3.62 11.58
CA LEU A 186 4.70 -4.92 12.14
C LEU A 186 4.18 -4.80 13.59
N ARG A 187 4.69 -3.87 14.40
CA ARG A 187 4.19 -3.61 15.76
C ARG A 187 2.81 -2.98 15.77
N GLU A 188 2.63 -1.93 14.98
CA GLU A 188 1.36 -1.21 14.83
C GLU A 188 0.23 -2.16 14.44
N PHE A 189 0.55 -3.20 13.68
CA PHE A 189 -0.39 -4.22 13.24
C PHE A 189 -0.27 -5.56 13.99
N GLN A 190 0.47 -5.61 15.09
CA GLN A 190 0.68 -6.77 15.97
C GLN A 190 1.07 -8.08 15.24
N SER A 191 1.87 -7.92 14.20
CA SER A 191 2.45 -8.98 13.37
C SER A 191 3.90 -9.31 13.76
N GLU A 192 4.44 -8.76 14.85
CA GLU A 192 5.85 -8.97 15.26
C GLU A 192 6.22 -10.45 15.44
N GLY A 193 5.31 -11.25 16.02
CA GLY A 193 5.50 -12.68 16.21
C GLY A 193 5.26 -13.54 14.96
N SER A 194 4.94 -12.93 13.82
CA SER A 194 4.85 -13.65 12.55
C SER A 194 6.24 -14.03 12.04
N ARG A 195 6.34 -15.11 11.26
CA ARG A 195 7.55 -15.38 10.48
C ARG A 195 7.80 -14.23 9.49
N GLN A 196 8.96 -13.58 9.61
CA GLN A 196 9.36 -12.41 8.82
C GLN A 196 10.41 -12.80 7.78
N LEU A 197 10.12 -12.58 6.50
CA LEU A 197 10.92 -13.00 5.36
C LEU A 197 11.29 -11.76 4.53
N VAL A 198 12.58 -11.52 4.33
CA VAL A 198 13.11 -10.38 3.56
C VAL A 198 13.65 -10.90 2.23
N TYR A 199 12.92 -10.68 1.15
CA TYR A 199 13.33 -11.01 -0.21
C TYR A 199 14.18 -9.88 -0.79
N LEU A 200 15.43 -10.22 -1.09
CA LEU A 200 16.43 -9.33 -1.67
C LEU A 200 16.59 -9.66 -3.15
N ILE A 201 15.99 -8.83 -3.99
CA ILE A 201 16.03 -8.99 -5.44
C ILE A 201 17.26 -8.28 -5.99
N SER A 202 18.12 -9.03 -6.67
CA SER A 202 19.34 -8.49 -7.30
C SER A 202 19.36 -8.77 -8.80
N GLY A 203 20.30 -8.13 -9.51
CA GLY A 203 20.48 -8.31 -10.94
C GLY A 203 21.62 -7.46 -11.49
N ALA A 204 21.87 -7.60 -12.80
CA ALA A 204 22.86 -6.83 -13.55
C ALA A 204 22.26 -6.22 -14.82
N GLY A 205 22.64 -5.00 -15.15
CA GLY A 205 22.35 -4.41 -16.46
C GLY A 205 23.37 -4.84 -17.51
N ILE A 206 22.99 -4.94 -18.79
CA ILE A 206 23.99 -5.16 -19.85
C ILE A 206 24.76 -3.85 -20.10
N PRO A 207 26.10 -3.85 -20.00
CA PRO A 207 26.91 -2.67 -20.33
C PRO A 207 26.76 -2.30 -21.80
N ARG A 208 26.79 -0.99 -22.11
CA ARG A 208 26.86 -0.51 -23.50
C ARG A 208 28.23 -0.74 -24.13
N ASN A 209 29.28 -0.61 -23.33
CA ASN A 209 30.65 -0.89 -23.76
C ASN A 209 30.93 -2.38 -23.65
N VAL A 210 31.24 -3.03 -24.78
CA VAL A 210 31.53 -4.47 -24.88
C VAL A 210 32.77 -4.85 -24.06
N GLN A 211 33.68 -3.91 -23.81
CA GLN A 211 34.88 -4.12 -22.99
C GLN A 211 34.56 -4.20 -21.49
N HIS A 212 33.39 -3.73 -21.04
CA HIS A 212 33.01 -3.82 -19.63
C HIS A 212 32.46 -5.21 -19.33
N SER A 213 32.82 -5.77 -18.17
CA SER A 213 32.27 -7.03 -17.70
C SER A 213 30.75 -6.97 -17.60
N ARG A 214 30.06 -8.00 -18.12
CA ARG A 214 28.59 -8.14 -18.04
C ARG A 214 28.07 -8.22 -16.61
N SER A 215 28.92 -8.65 -15.67
CA SER A 215 28.57 -8.76 -14.26
C SER A 215 29.09 -7.59 -13.42
N GLY A 216 29.95 -6.71 -13.97
CA GLY A 216 30.67 -5.69 -13.19
C GLY A 216 29.76 -4.73 -12.39
N ASN A 217 28.51 -4.60 -12.81
CA ASN A 217 27.45 -3.81 -12.18
C ASN A 217 26.42 -4.63 -11.38
N SER A 218 26.64 -5.93 -11.21
CA SER A 218 25.72 -6.82 -10.52
C SER A 218 25.55 -6.42 -9.06
N THR A 219 24.30 -6.39 -8.60
CA THR A 219 23.96 -6.13 -7.19
C THR A 219 23.93 -7.40 -6.34
N GLU A 220 24.29 -8.56 -6.90
CA GLU A 220 24.23 -9.87 -6.22
C GLU A 220 25.10 -9.91 -4.96
N ILE A 221 26.36 -9.48 -5.06
CA ILE A 221 27.26 -9.50 -3.91
C ILE A 221 26.81 -8.52 -2.82
N THR A 222 26.23 -7.39 -3.20
CA THR A 222 25.58 -6.47 -2.25
C THR A 222 24.40 -7.12 -1.56
N ALA A 223 23.62 -7.97 -2.25
CA ALA A 223 22.58 -8.77 -1.62
C ALA A 223 23.15 -9.71 -0.55
N GLN A 224 24.28 -10.36 -0.82
CA GLN A 224 24.98 -11.20 0.17
C GLN A 224 25.44 -10.39 1.39
N LEU A 225 26.01 -9.20 1.17
CA LEU A 225 26.37 -8.29 2.25
C LEU A 225 25.16 -7.87 3.09
N ILE A 226 24.03 -7.57 2.45
CA ILE A 226 22.78 -7.23 3.14
C ILE A 226 22.26 -8.45 3.92
N VAL A 227 22.37 -9.68 3.41
CA VAL A 227 22.04 -10.89 4.18
C VAL A 227 22.87 -10.98 5.46
N LEU A 228 24.18 -10.73 5.39
CA LEU A 228 25.04 -10.69 6.57
C LEU A 228 24.60 -9.62 7.56
N PHE A 229 24.24 -8.44 7.06
CA PHE A 229 23.70 -7.35 7.87
C PHE A 229 22.37 -7.74 8.57
N VAL A 230 21.40 -8.29 7.83
CA VAL A 230 20.11 -8.72 8.38
C VAL A 230 20.31 -9.81 9.44
N HIS A 231 21.11 -10.84 9.17
CA HIS A 231 21.38 -11.89 10.16
C HIS A 231 22.02 -11.35 11.43
N GLN A 232 22.89 -10.35 11.31
CA GLN A 232 23.63 -9.80 12.45
C GLN A 232 22.77 -8.90 13.34
N TYR A 233 21.87 -8.10 12.76
CA TYR A 233 21.10 -7.09 13.49
C TYR A 233 19.62 -7.41 13.66
N TYR A 234 19.06 -8.28 12.82
CA TYR A 234 17.67 -8.71 12.83
C TYR A 234 17.58 -10.24 12.77
N PRO A 235 18.10 -10.97 13.78
CA PRO A 235 18.21 -12.43 13.74
C PRO A 235 16.88 -13.18 13.66
N HIS A 236 15.77 -12.50 13.96
CA HIS A 236 14.40 -13.02 13.82
C HIS A 236 13.85 -12.93 12.40
N MET A 237 14.51 -12.17 11.52
CA MET A 237 14.17 -12.04 10.10
C MET A 237 15.01 -13.03 9.29
N THR A 238 14.39 -13.70 8.32
CA THR A 238 15.09 -14.56 7.36
C THR A 238 15.26 -13.82 6.04
N ALA A 239 16.51 -13.56 5.63
CA ALA A 239 16.79 -12.93 4.34
C ALA A 239 16.95 -14.00 3.23
N ILE A 240 16.29 -13.79 2.10
CA ILE A 240 16.27 -14.68 0.94
C ILE A 240 16.76 -13.89 -0.27
N GLN A 241 17.80 -14.36 -0.93
CA GLN A 241 18.30 -13.74 -2.16
C GLN A 241 17.65 -14.34 -3.39
N VAL A 242 17.29 -13.48 -4.34
CA VAL A 242 16.77 -13.88 -5.65
C VAL A 242 17.49 -13.04 -6.71
N HIS A 243 18.31 -13.67 -7.55
CA HIS A 243 19.13 -13.00 -8.54
C HIS A 243 18.58 -13.22 -9.95
N SER A 244 18.28 -12.14 -10.67
CA SER A 244 17.66 -12.24 -12.01
C SER A 244 18.64 -12.41 -13.16
N GLY A 245 19.94 -12.48 -12.90
CA GLY A 245 20.95 -12.41 -13.96
C GLY A 245 21.03 -11.02 -14.60
N SER A 246 21.34 -10.98 -15.89
CA SER A 246 21.51 -9.76 -16.68
C SER A 246 20.18 -9.11 -17.13
N ASN A 247 20.25 -8.00 -17.86
CA ASN A 247 19.11 -7.31 -18.50
C ASN A 247 18.04 -6.72 -17.57
N ILE A 248 18.40 -6.23 -16.39
CA ILE A 248 17.43 -5.57 -15.49
C ILE A 248 16.68 -4.38 -16.11
N PHE A 249 17.16 -3.82 -17.23
CA PHE A 249 16.53 -2.70 -17.94
C PHE A 249 15.46 -3.12 -18.98
N ARG A 250 15.35 -4.41 -19.32
CA ARG A 250 14.39 -4.94 -20.31
C ARG A 250 13.11 -5.41 -19.64
N PHE A 251 11.96 -4.91 -20.09
CA PHE A 251 10.69 -5.13 -19.40
C PHE A 251 10.22 -6.59 -19.45
N ASP A 252 10.34 -7.22 -20.61
CA ASP A 252 10.06 -8.62 -20.86
C ASP A 252 10.89 -9.56 -19.99
N ASP A 253 12.20 -9.33 -19.89
CA ASP A 253 13.10 -10.12 -19.03
C ASP A 253 12.67 -9.99 -17.55
N ASN A 254 12.31 -8.78 -17.11
CA ASN A 254 11.81 -8.55 -15.76
C ASN A 254 10.48 -9.29 -15.50
N VAL A 255 9.54 -9.28 -16.43
CA VAL A 255 8.26 -10.01 -16.29
C VAL A 255 8.50 -11.52 -16.21
N GLN A 256 9.41 -12.05 -17.04
CA GLN A 256 9.78 -13.46 -17.01
C GLN A 256 10.40 -13.84 -15.67
N PHE A 257 11.37 -13.07 -15.18
CA PHE A 257 11.99 -13.27 -13.87
C PHE A 257 10.95 -13.28 -12.74
N MET A 258 10.05 -12.29 -12.70
CA MET A 258 9.02 -12.24 -11.67
C MET A 258 8.09 -13.46 -11.72
N THR A 259 7.75 -13.92 -12.92
CA THR A 259 6.80 -15.03 -13.15
C THR A 259 7.42 -16.39 -12.88
N ARG A 260 8.70 -16.59 -13.23
CA ARG A 260 9.38 -17.89 -13.21
C ARG A 260 10.22 -18.12 -11.96
N GLU A 261 10.65 -17.05 -11.29
CA GLU A 261 11.58 -17.16 -10.16
C GLU A 261 10.97 -16.60 -8.87
N LEU A 262 10.60 -15.31 -8.84
CA LEU A 262 10.12 -14.69 -7.60
C LEU A 262 8.75 -15.23 -7.15
N ARG A 263 7.77 -15.23 -8.05
CA ARG A 263 6.39 -15.60 -7.70
C ARG A 263 6.27 -17.05 -7.22
N PRO A 264 6.91 -18.05 -7.86
CA PRO A 264 6.88 -19.43 -7.36
C PRO A 264 7.40 -19.58 -5.92
N LEU A 265 8.43 -18.82 -5.53
CA LEU A 265 8.94 -18.84 -4.15
C LEU A 265 7.90 -18.31 -3.14
N LEU A 266 7.17 -17.27 -3.49
CA LEU A 266 6.08 -16.74 -2.66
C LEU A 266 4.86 -17.67 -2.67
N GLU A 267 4.55 -18.29 -3.81
CA GLU A 267 3.46 -19.26 -3.96
C GLU A 267 3.69 -20.51 -3.11
N ALA A 268 4.92 -21.02 -3.00
CA ALA A 268 5.24 -22.15 -2.12
C ALA A 268 4.92 -21.85 -0.64
N HIS A 269 5.20 -20.63 -0.18
CA HIS A 269 4.80 -20.22 1.17
C HIS A 269 3.29 -20.06 1.34
N ARG A 270 2.62 -19.56 0.29
CA ARG A 270 1.16 -19.48 0.25
C ARG A 270 0.54 -20.87 0.36
N GLU A 271 1.02 -21.85 -0.40
CA GLU A 271 0.56 -23.24 -0.37
C GLU A 271 0.71 -23.84 1.02
N THR A 272 1.86 -23.62 1.66
CA THR A 272 2.07 -24.03 3.06
C THR A 272 1.01 -23.45 4.03
N LEU A 273 0.53 -22.23 3.78
CA LEU A 273 -0.54 -21.63 4.58
C LEU A 273 -1.92 -22.17 4.20
N VAL A 274 -2.18 -22.40 2.90
CA VAL A 274 -3.42 -23.03 2.43
C VAL A 274 -3.60 -24.40 3.07
N ASP A 275 -2.55 -25.22 3.11
CA ASP A 275 -2.60 -26.54 3.73
C ASP A 275 -2.91 -26.47 5.24
N ARG A 276 -2.44 -25.41 5.91
CA ARG A 276 -2.61 -25.25 7.37
C ARG A 276 -3.92 -24.60 7.79
N CYS A 277 -4.45 -23.66 7.01
CA CYS A 277 -5.61 -22.85 7.41
C CYS A 277 -6.65 -22.63 6.31
N GLY A 278 -6.56 -23.36 5.19
CA GLY A 278 -7.53 -23.31 4.09
C GLY A 278 -7.73 -21.89 3.56
N GLU A 279 -8.98 -21.50 3.32
CA GLU A 279 -9.36 -20.16 2.82
C GLU A 279 -8.89 -18.99 3.71
N ALA A 280 -8.58 -19.24 4.98
CA ALA A 280 -8.05 -18.23 5.89
C ALA A 280 -6.57 -17.87 5.59
N TRP A 281 -5.88 -18.59 4.70
CA TRP A 281 -4.47 -18.32 4.35
C TRP A 281 -4.20 -16.85 4.03
N LYS A 282 -5.18 -16.20 3.39
CA LYS A 282 -5.07 -14.80 3.00
C LYS A 282 -4.71 -13.96 4.23
N SER A 283 -5.37 -14.15 5.38
CA SER A 283 -5.14 -13.31 6.58
C SER A 283 -3.83 -13.62 7.29
N HIS A 284 -3.08 -14.59 6.79
CA HIS A 284 -1.79 -14.99 7.32
C HIS A 284 -0.66 -14.79 6.30
N PHE A 285 -0.94 -14.17 5.15
CA PHE A 285 0.02 -13.93 4.06
C PHE A 285 0.00 -12.44 3.69
N HIS A 286 1.05 -11.72 4.09
CA HIS A 286 1.13 -10.27 3.93
C HIS A 286 2.42 -9.87 3.22
N VAL A 287 2.28 -9.25 2.05
CA VAL A 287 3.42 -8.78 1.24
C VAL A 287 3.56 -7.27 1.42
N THR A 288 4.79 -6.83 1.61
CA THR A 288 5.20 -5.42 1.63
C THR A 288 6.26 -5.23 0.56
N ILE A 289 6.07 -4.29 -0.36
CA ILE A 289 7.04 -3.92 -1.37
C ILE A 289 7.79 -2.67 -0.90
N ALA A 290 9.13 -2.72 -0.92
CA ALA A 290 9.94 -1.53 -0.73
C ALA A 290 10.04 -0.77 -2.06
N TYR A 291 9.43 0.42 -2.11
CA TYR A 291 9.67 1.40 -3.15
C TYR A 291 10.86 2.25 -2.77
N ALA A 292 12.02 1.76 -3.18
CA ALA A 292 13.28 2.47 -3.08
C ALA A 292 13.78 2.81 -4.50
N ASP A 293 15.09 2.73 -4.71
CA ASP A 293 15.73 2.98 -6.00
C ASP A 293 15.73 1.72 -6.90
N GLY A 294 15.93 1.90 -8.20
CA GLY A 294 16.03 0.82 -9.18
C GLY A 294 15.42 1.13 -10.54
N PRO A 295 15.63 0.25 -11.55
CA PRO A 295 15.09 0.45 -12.89
C PRO A 295 13.56 0.51 -12.90
N PRO A 296 12.93 1.47 -13.60
CA PRO A 296 11.47 1.56 -13.70
C PRO A 296 10.82 0.27 -14.22
N ALA A 297 11.45 -0.41 -15.19
CA ALA A 297 10.98 -1.68 -15.72
C ALA A 297 10.91 -2.79 -14.66
N ARG A 298 11.91 -2.85 -13.77
CA ARG A 298 11.99 -3.81 -12.66
C ARG A 298 10.90 -3.54 -11.62
N LEU A 299 10.76 -2.28 -11.18
CA LEU A 299 9.74 -1.89 -10.20
C LEU A 299 8.33 -2.10 -10.75
N SER A 300 8.08 -1.75 -12.01
CA SER A 300 6.78 -1.96 -12.65
C SER A 300 6.43 -3.45 -12.76
N ALA A 301 7.37 -4.30 -13.17
CA ALA A 301 7.15 -5.75 -13.23
C ALA A 301 6.91 -6.36 -11.84
N LEU A 302 7.65 -5.90 -10.83
CA LEU A 302 7.47 -6.30 -9.43
C LEU A 302 6.05 -5.96 -8.95
N ASN A 303 5.60 -4.74 -9.17
CA ASN A 303 4.27 -4.30 -8.79
C ASN A 303 3.17 -5.11 -9.48
N ALA A 304 3.28 -5.26 -10.79
CA ALA A 304 2.28 -5.97 -11.57
C ALA A 304 2.16 -7.44 -11.15
N SER A 305 3.30 -8.11 -10.92
CA SER A 305 3.33 -9.53 -10.55
C SER A 305 2.81 -9.79 -9.14
N LEU A 306 3.08 -8.90 -8.18
CA LEU A 306 2.67 -9.07 -6.79
C LEU A 306 1.32 -8.42 -6.46
N ARG A 307 0.72 -7.67 -7.40
CA ARG A 307 -0.58 -6.99 -7.24
C ARG A 307 -1.68 -7.91 -6.71
N MET A 308 -1.67 -9.19 -7.11
CA MET A 308 -2.65 -10.19 -6.67
C MET A 308 -2.67 -10.41 -5.15
N TYR A 309 -1.56 -10.13 -4.45
CA TYR A 309 -1.45 -10.24 -3.01
C TYR A 309 -1.85 -8.97 -2.25
N ARG A 310 -2.25 -7.90 -2.97
CA ARG A 310 -2.59 -6.59 -2.41
C ARG A 310 -1.49 -6.06 -1.47
N PRO A 311 -0.26 -5.86 -1.97
CA PRO A 311 0.87 -5.53 -1.12
C PRO A 311 0.70 -4.17 -0.44
N SER A 312 1.22 -4.04 0.77
CA SER A 312 1.51 -2.73 1.35
C SER A 312 2.84 -2.20 0.78
N TYR A 313 3.11 -0.91 0.97
CA TYR A 313 4.27 -0.27 0.38
C TYR A 313 5.04 0.53 1.42
N LEU A 314 6.36 0.42 1.38
CA LEU A 314 7.29 1.31 2.08
C LEU A 314 7.97 2.19 1.03
N HIS A 315 7.56 3.45 0.94
CA HIS A 315 8.05 4.38 -0.06
C HIS A 315 9.12 5.29 0.54
N ILE A 316 10.36 5.14 0.06
CA ILE A 316 11.47 6.02 0.42
C ILE A 316 11.47 7.18 -0.58
N TRP A 317 10.90 8.31 -0.20
CA TRP A 317 10.79 9.47 -1.09
C TRP A 317 12.08 10.31 -1.10
N GLN A 318 12.91 10.22 -0.05
CA GLN A 318 14.24 10.86 0.01
C GLN A 318 15.39 9.84 0.01
N LEU A 319 15.70 9.28 -1.16
CA LEU A 319 16.71 8.23 -1.33
C LEU A 319 18.16 8.66 -1.00
N LYS A 320 18.43 9.96 -0.92
CA LYS A 320 19.79 10.52 -0.85
C LYS A 320 20.08 11.34 0.41
N THR A 321 19.19 11.38 1.40
CA THR A 321 19.42 12.10 2.67
C THR A 321 20.75 11.67 3.30
N PHE A 322 21.01 10.37 3.39
CA PHE A 322 22.29 9.88 3.92
C PHE A 322 23.50 10.33 3.08
N TRP A 323 23.36 10.35 1.75
CA TRP A 323 24.43 10.78 0.85
C TRP A 323 24.77 12.27 1.01
N HIS A 324 23.78 13.11 1.28
CA HIS A 324 23.97 14.56 1.41
C HIS A 324 24.29 15.01 2.84
N GLU A 325 23.66 14.39 3.83
CA GLU A 325 23.65 14.86 5.22
C GLU A 325 24.32 13.89 6.20
N ARG A 326 24.66 12.67 5.77
CA ARG A 326 25.11 11.56 6.64
C ARG A 326 24.10 11.18 7.73
N LYS A 327 22.81 11.45 7.50
CA LYS A 327 21.71 11.18 8.43
C LYS A 327 20.75 10.12 7.91
N LEU A 328 20.16 9.39 8.85
CA LEU A 328 19.01 8.50 8.60
C LEU A 328 17.78 9.10 9.27
N SER A 329 16.75 9.39 8.48
CA SER A 329 15.49 9.93 8.95
C SER A 329 14.35 8.95 8.66
N MET A 330 13.64 8.54 9.70
CA MET A 330 12.45 7.67 9.57
C MET A 330 11.26 8.39 8.89
N ALA A 331 11.31 9.72 8.79
CA ALA A 331 10.35 10.53 8.05
C ALA A 331 10.56 10.43 6.53
N ASP A 332 11.71 9.90 6.09
CA ASP A 332 12.02 9.71 4.67
C ASP A 332 11.30 8.49 4.09
N VAL A 333 10.62 7.71 4.94
CA VAL A 333 9.90 6.49 4.56
C VAL A 333 8.43 6.57 4.95
N ASP A 334 7.57 6.57 3.95
CA ASP A 334 6.12 6.51 4.10
C ASP A 334 5.60 5.09 3.99
N PHE A 335 4.62 4.76 4.82
CA PHE A 335 3.87 3.52 4.71
C PHE A 335 2.54 3.80 3.99
N HIS A 336 2.27 3.04 2.94
CA HIS A 336 1.01 3.10 2.22
C HIS A 336 0.35 1.71 2.17
N SER A 337 -0.96 1.66 2.41
CA SER A 337 -1.74 0.48 2.10
C SER A 337 -1.88 0.31 0.59
N PHE A 338 -2.24 -0.91 0.17
CA PHE A 338 -2.58 -1.21 -1.21
C PHE A 338 -3.65 -0.27 -1.76
N GLU A 339 -4.71 -0.08 -0.97
CA GLU A 339 -5.84 0.75 -1.33
C GLU A 339 -5.43 2.21 -1.51
N ASN A 340 -4.51 2.75 -0.71
CA ASN A 340 -4.10 4.16 -0.84
C ASN A 340 -3.35 4.43 -2.15
N ILE A 341 -2.55 3.47 -2.61
CA ILE A 341 -1.79 3.60 -3.87
C ILE A 341 -2.67 3.29 -5.09
N GLU A 342 -3.65 2.41 -4.96
CA GLU A 342 -4.60 2.13 -6.04
C GLU A 342 -5.83 3.05 -6.03
N ALA A 343 -6.02 3.86 -4.99
CA ALA A 343 -7.17 4.74 -4.86
C ALA A 343 -7.09 5.91 -5.84
N SER A 344 -8.23 6.15 -6.49
CA SER A 344 -8.50 7.44 -7.11
C SER A 344 -8.54 8.54 -6.04
N PRO A 345 -8.05 9.75 -6.32
CA PRO A 345 -8.00 10.82 -5.33
C PRO A 345 -9.41 11.15 -4.80
N LEU A 346 -9.47 11.58 -3.54
CA LEU A 346 -10.69 12.09 -2.94
C LEU A 346 -11.01 13.47 -3.52
N ILE A 347 -12.18 13.63 -4.13
CA ILE A 347 -12.57 14.85 -4.86
C ILE A 347 -13.78 15.50 -4.19
N ALA A 348 -13.70 16.81 -3.95
CA ALA A 348 -14.86 17.61 -3.55
C ALA A 348 -15.83 17.75 -4.74
N PRO A 349 -17.15 17.56 -4.56
CA PRO A 349 -18.12 17.61 -5.66
C PRO A 349 -18.04 18.90 -6.50
N SER A 350 -17.74 20.04 -5.88
CA SER A 350 -17.58 21.32 -6.58
C SER A 350 -16.41 21.36 -7.58
N LYS A 351 -15.41 20.48 -7.41
CA LYS A 351 -14.24 20.34 -8.30
C LYS A 351 -14.41 19.20 -9.32
N ALA A 352 -15.50 18.44 -9.27
CA ALA A 352 -15.77 17.33 -10.19
C ALA A 352 -16.51 17.79 -11.46
N ASP A 353 -16.58 16.95 -12.49
CA ASP A 353 -17.34 17.24 -13.71
C ASP A 353 -18.86 17.25 -13.47
N ALA A 354 -19.61 17.81 -14.43
CA ALA A 354 -21.05 18.02 -14.33
C ALA A 354 -21.85 16.74 -14.07
N MET A 355 -21.46 15.59 -14.65
CA MET A 355 -22.15 14.31 -14.39
C MET A 355 -21.91 13.82 -12.96
N THR A 356 -20.69 13.95 -12.44
CA THR A 356 -20.40 13.63 -11.04
C THR A 356 -21.15 14.56 -10.09
N GLN A 357 -21.20 15.86 -10.38
CA GLN A 357 -22.00 16.79 -9.59
C GLN A 357 -23.49 16.40 -9.57
N MET A 358 -24.02 15.97 -10.71
CA MET A 358 -25.41 15.51 -10.85
C MET A 358 -25.67 14.25 -10.02
N ILE A 359 -24.84 13.21 -10.12
CA ILE A 359 -25.06 11.98 -9.36
C ILE A 359 -24.95 12.19 -7.85
N VAL A 360 -24.06 13.09 -7.41
CA VAL A 360 -23.90 13.44 -6.00
C VAL A 360 -25.13 14.20 -5.50
N ARG A 361 -25.67 15.13 -6.30
CA ARG A 361 -26.92 15.83 -5.98
C ARG A 361 -28.07 14.84 -5.84
N GLU A 362 -28.22 13.93 -6.79
CA GLU A 362 -29.27 12.91 -6.75
C GLU A 362 -29.12 11.94 -5.58
N MET A 363 -27.89 11.55 -5.22
CA MET A 363 -27.65 10.73 -4.04
C MET A 363 -28.02 11.45 -2.76
N ARG A 364 -27.76 12.76 -2.63
CA ARG A 364 -28.18 13.55 -1.47
C ARG A 364 -29.71 13.61 -1.38
N ILE A 365 -30.39 13.87 -2.49
CA ILE A 365 -31.87 13.87 -2.54
C ILE A 365 -32.41 12.50 -2.12
N PHE A 366 -31.86 11.41 -2.66
CA PHE A 366 -32.34 10.07 -2.34
C PHE A 366 -32.07 9.68 -0.89
N ARG A 367 -30.89 10.03 -0.36
CA ARG A 367 -30.57 9.86 1.06
C ARG A 367 -31.56 10.61 1.95
N ASP A 368 -31.79 11.89 1.67
CA ASP A 368 -32.63 12.74 2.51
C ASP A 368 -34.08 12.26 2.48
N GLN A 369 -34.57 11.80 1.33
CA GLN A 369 -35.86 11.13 1.21
C GLN A 369 -35.93 9.82 2.00
N PHE A 370 -34.88 9.00 1.95
CA PHE A 370 -34.81 7.74 2.71
C PHE A 370 -34.82 8.00 4.22
N LEU A 371 -34.01 8.95 4.70
CA LEU A 371 -33.95 9.32 6.12
C LEU A 371 -35.25 9.96 6.61
N ALA A 372 -35.93 10.75 5.77
CA ALA A 372 -37.22 11.33 6.12
C ALA A 372 -38.34 10.29 6.25
N ALA A 373 -38.26 9.19 5.51
CA ALA A 373 -39.18 8.06 5.59
C ALA A 373 -38.68 6.95 6.55
N GLU A 374 -37.63 7.21 7.33
CA GLU A 374 -37.07 6.22 8.25
C GLU A 374 -38.07 5.91 9.37
N GLY A 375 -38.47 4.64 9.49
CA GLY A 375 -39.52 4.20 10.42
C GLY A 375 -40.90 4.08 9.76
N ASP A 376 -41.09 4.66 8.58
CA ASP A 376 -42.29 4.46 7.77
C ASP A 376 -42.15 3.16 6.95
N GLY A 377 -43.03 2.20 7.24
CA GLY A 377 -43.08 0.91 6.54
C GLY A 377 -42.10 -0.15 7.08
N GLU A 378 -41.86 -1.19 6.28
CA GLU A 378 -41.20 -2.43 6.73
C GLU A 378 -39.71 -2.53 6.34
N VAL A 379 -39.05 -1.40 6.10
CA VAL A 379 -37.65 -1.37 5.63
C VAL A 379 -36.73 -2.07 6.62
N ALA A 380 -36.82 -1.71 7.91
CA ALA A 380 -35.98 -2.29 8.95
C ALA A 380 -36.39 -3.72 9.37
N SER A 381 -37.69 -4.03 9.34
CA SER A 381 -38.25 -5.29 9.83
C SER A 381 -38.20 -6.42 8.79
N PHE A 382 -38.45 -6.11 7.52
CA PHE A 382 -38.58 -7.10 6.45
C PHE A 382 -37.51 -6.96 5.37
N TRP A 383 -37.42 -5.78 4.73
CA TRP A 383 -36.56 -5.58 3.56
C TRP A 383 -35.07 -5.63 3.89
N LEU A 384 -34.67 -5.22 5.09
CA LEU A 384 -33.28 -5.26 5.59
C LEU A 384 -33.13 -6.18 6.81
N ARG A 385 -33.96 -7.23 6.91
CA ARG A 385 -34.07 -8.08 8.11
C ARG A 385 -32.75 -8.70 8.61
N LYS A 386 -31.76 -8.94 7.74
CA LYS A 386 -30.53 -9.65 8.12
C LYS A 386 -29.50 -8.69 8.72
N SER A 387 -29.20 -7.61 8.01
CA SER A 387 -28.13 -6.68 8.38
C SER A 387 -28.63 -5.41 9.05
N ARG A 388 -29.91 -5.05 8.83
CA ARG A 388 -30.54 -3.76 9.17
C ARG A 388 -29.73 -2.56 8.67
N LYS A 389 -29.03 -2.74 7.56
CA LYS A 389 -28.08 -1.79 7.03
C LYS A 389 -28.47 -1.34 5.63
N PRO A 390 -29.06 -0.15 5.49
CA PRO A 390 -29.42 0.40 4.20
C PRO A 390 -28.19 0.79 3.38
N VAL A 391 -28.22 0.41 2.12
CA VAL A 391 -27.29 0.81 1.06
C VAL A 391 -28.13 1.34 -0.08
N LEU A 392 -27.81 2.55 -0.52
CA LEU A 392 -28.48 3.25 -1.62
C LEU A 392 -27.58 3.26 -2.85
N ALA A 393 -28.19 3.16 -4.02
CA ALA A 393 -27.53 3.32 -5.31
C ALA A 393 -28.31 4.29 -6.20
N VAL A 394 -27.58 5.11 -6.95
CA VAL A 394 -28.11 5.99 -7.99
C VAL A 394 -27.36 5.70 -9.29
N LEU A 395 -28.08 5.48 -10.38
CA LEU A 395 -27.57 5.18 -11.70
C LEU A 395 -27.96 6.30 -12.67
N LEU A 396 -26.98 6.90 -13.34
CA LEU A 396 -27.20 7.86 -14.43
C LEU A 396 -27.18 7.14 -15.77
N ILE A 397 -28.19 7.45 -16.58
CA ILE A 397 -28.44 6.86 -17.89
C ILE A 397 -28.57 7.99 -18.89
N GLU A 398 -27.74 7.98 -19.92
CA GLU A 398 -27.86 8.91 -21.05
C GLU A 398 -28.75 8.29 -22.11
N LYS A 399 -29.91 8.89 -22.35
CA LYS A 399 -30.79 8.52 -23.45
C LYS A 399 -30.50 9.40 -24.67
N PRO A 400 -30.50 8.83 -25.88
CA PRO A 400 -30.38 9.62 -27.10
C PRO A 400 -31.51 10.65 -27.16
N ALA A 401 -31.24 11.77 -27.82
CA ALA A 401 -32.25 12.77 -28.06
C ALA A 401 -33.44 12.17 -28.81
N ALA A 402 -34.66 12.48 -28.36
CA ALA A 402 -35.89 12.02 -29.03
C ALA A 402 -36.07 12.69 -30.40
N VAL A 403 -35.49 13.89 -30.58
CA VAL A 403 -35.52 14.66 -31.82
C VAL A 403 -34.08 14.90 -32.31
N VAL A 404 -33.87 14.74 -33.63
CA VAL A 404 -32.58 15.00 -34.28
C VAL A 404 -32.19 16.47 -34.08
N GLY A 405 -31.07 16.71 -33.40
CA GLY A 405 -30.54 18.06 -33.10
C GLY A 405 -30.68 18.50 -31.64
N GLU A 406 -31.42 17.77 -30.80
CA GLU A 406 -31.48 18.03 -29.36
C GLU A 406 -30.34 17.37 -28.58
N ARG A 407 -30.12 17.83 -27.35
CA ARG A 407 -29.11 17.24 -26.45
C ARG A 407 -29.63 15.92 -25.86
N PRO A 408 -28.76 14.92 -25.64
CA PRO A 408 -29.13 13.70 -24.95
C PRO A 408 -29.65 14.02 -23.54
N THR A 409 -30.63 13.22 -23.10
CA THR A 409 -31.27 13.42 -21.80
C THR A 409 -30.67 12.48 -20.77
N ILE A 410 -30.43 12.99 -19.55
CA ILE A 410 -29.95 12.15 -18.44
C ILE A 410 -31.14 11.71 -17.59
N VAL A 411 -31.34 10.40 -17.51
CA VAL A 411 -32.34 9.75 -16.68
C VAL A 411 -31.65 9.15 -15.45
N VAL A 412 -32.31 9.26 -14.30
CA VAL A 412 -31.80 8.80 -13.02
C VAL A 412 -32.62 7.61 -12.56
N GLN A 413 -31.96 6.50 -12.24
CA GLN A 413 -32.59 5.34 -11.62
C GLN A 413 -32.01 5.10 -10.24
N ARG A 414 -32.88 4.79 -9.27
CA ARG A 414 -32.50 4.56 -7.87
C ARG A 414 -32.71 3.10 -7.50
N GLY A 415 -31.93 2.63 -6.53
CA GLY A 415 -32.03 1.29 -5.96
C GLY A 415 -31.57 1.26 -4.51
N MET A 416 -32.12 0.33 -3.74
CA MET A 416 -31.70 0.03 -2.36
C MET A 416 -31.45 -1.46 -2.23
N ASN A 417 -30.58 -1.91 -1.32
CA ASN A 417 -30.41 -3.34 -1.06
C ASN A 417 -31.69 -3.97 -0.48
N CYS A 418 -31.91 -5.25 -0.82
CA CYS A 418 -33.03 -6.05 -0.30
C CYS A 418 -32.49 -7.40 0.21
N GLU A 419 -32.84 -7.78 1.44
CA GLU A 419 -32.30 -8.91 2.18
C GLU A 419 -33.37 -9.91 2.62
N VAL A 420 -34.38 -10.10 1.78
CA VAL A 420 -35.37 -11.17 1.96
C VAL A 420 -34.65 -12.52 2.00
N SER A 421 -34.90 -13.38 3.00
CA SER A 421 -34.22 -14.69 3.06
C SER A 421 -34.79 -15.66 2.04
N MET A 422 -34.37 -15.47 0.80
CA MET A 422 -34.63 -16.37 -0.31
C MET A 422 -33.39 -17.26 -0.56
N PRO A 423 -33.56 -18.47 -1.11
CA PRO A 423 -32.44 -19.33 -1.51
C PRO A 423 -31.48 -18.65 -2.49
N THR A 424 -31.98 -17.69 -3.26
CA THR A 424 -31.24 -16.90 -4.26
C THR A 424 -30.39 -15.77 -3.67
N GLY A 425 -30.43 -15.56 -2.34
CA GLY A 425 -29.60 -14.59 -1.63
C GLY A 425 -30.16 -13.16 -1.60
N SER A 426 -29.38 -12.23 -1.06
CA SER A 426 -29.73 -10.81 -0.98
C SER A 426 -29.38 -10.06 -2.28
N LEU A 427 -30.17 -9.02 -2.60
CA LEU A 427 -29.93 -8.12 -3.72
C LEU A 427 -29.20 -6.86 -3.26
N CYS A 428 -28.16 -6.48 -3.98
CA CYS A 428 -27.39 -5.27 -3.69
C CYS A 428 -28.06 -4.05 -4.33
N ALA A 429 -27.82 -2.86 -3.78
CA ALA A 429 -28.45 -1.63 -4.24
C ALA A 429 -28.17 -1.34 -5.72
N GLU A 430 -26.94 -1.62 -6.16
CA GLU A 430 -26.48 -1.42 -7.53
C GLU A 430 -27.27 -2.30 -8.51
N ARG A 431 -27.44 -3.58 -8.17
CA ARG A 431 -28.20 -4.53 -8.99
C ARG A 431 -29.67 -4.14 -9.04
N ASN A 432 -30.24 -3.64 -7.95
CA ASN A 432 -31.60 -3.13 -7.95
C ASN A 432 -31.74 -1.87 -8.82
N ALA A 433 -30.80 -0.92 -8.76
CA ALA A 433 -30.83 0.26 -9.63
C ALA A 433 -30.73 -0.12 -11.12
N ILE A 434 -29.84 -1.05 -11.48
CA ILE A 434 -29.71 -1.56 -12.85
C ILE A 434 -30.97 -2.33 -13.28
N GLY A 435 -31.48 -3.20 -12.42
CA GLY A 435 -32.69 -3.98 -12.67
C GLY A 435 -33.91 -3.08 -12.89
N SER A 436 -34.10 -2.06 -12.06
CA SER A 436 -35.17 -1.07 -12.24
C SER A 436 -35.01 -0.27 -13.54
N ALA A 437 -33.77 0.03 -13.95
CA ALA A 437 -33.51 0.73 -15.21
C ALA A 437 -33.96 -0.12 -16.40
N LEU A 438 -33.57 -1.39 -16.42
CA LEU A 438 -33.96 -2.34 -17.46
C LEU A 438 -35.47 -2.61 -17.47
N ALA A 439 -36.10 -2.68 -16.29
CA ALA A 439 -37.55 -2.83 -16.18
C ALA A 439 -38.30 -1.60 -16.72
N SER A 440 -37.75 -0.40 -16.54
CA SER A 440 -38.33 0.84 -17.06
C SER A 440 -38.12 1.02 -18.57
N ASP A 441 -37.05 0.44 -19.11
CA ASP A 441 -36.67 0.56 -20.51
C ASP A 441 -35.91 -0.71 -20.96
N PRO A 442 -36.62 -1.70 -21.56
CA PRO A 442 -36.00 -2.94 -22.01
C PRO A 442 -35.08 -2.75 -23.21
N THR A 443 -35.07 -1.57 -23.85
CA THR A 443 -34.20 -1.25 -24.99
C THR A 443 -32.85 -0.68 -24.56
N LEU A 444 -32.64 -0.55 -23.25
CA LEU A 444 -31.47 0.10 -22.67
C LEU A 444 -30.16 -0.64 -23.00
N SER A 445 -29.27 0.05 -23.71
CA SER A 445 -27.93 -0.48 -24.02
C SER A 445 -26.95 -0.23 -22.86
N ARG A 446 -25.93 -1.10 -22.73
CA ARG A 446 -24.83 -0.90 -21.76
C ARG A 446 -24.09 0.43 -21.97
N ARG A 447 -24.04 0.96 -23.20
CA ARG A 447 -23.42 2.25 -23.55
C ARG A 447 -24.16 3.46 -22.98
N ALA A 448 -25.45 3.32 -22.75
CA ALA A 448 -26.27 4.37 -22.15
C ALA A 448 -26.02 4.52 -20.64
N LEU A 449 -25.56 3.47 -19.96
CA LEU A 449 -25.22 3.53 -18.53
C LEU A 449 -23.92 4.30 -18.36
N LYS A 450 -23.94 5.46 -17.68
CA LYS A 450 -22.76 6.34 -17.58
C LYS A 450 -22.07 6.26 -16.23
N MET A 451 -22.83 6.20 -15.15
CA MET A 451 -22.26 6.30 -13.81
C MET A 451 -23.18 5.69 -12.77
N ILE A 452 -22.62 5.00 -11.79
CA ILE A 452 -23.36 4.53 -10.62
C ILE A 452 -22.71 5.02 -9.33
N ALA A 453 -23.49 5.56 -8.40
CA ALA A 453 -23.06 6.00 -7.09
C ALA A 453 -23.60 5.06 -6.01
N VAL A 454 -22.80 4.74 -4.99
CA VAL A 454 -23.19 3.82 -3.90
C VAL A 454 -22.90 4.44 -2.53
N LEU A 455 -23.91 4.45 -1.65
CA LEU A 455 -23.85 5.07 -0.32
C LEU A 455 -24.39 4.12 0.77
N GLY A 456 -23.63 3.92 1.84
CA GLY A 456 -24.09 3.25 3.04
C GLY A 456 -24.69 4.22 4.05
N LEU A 457 -25.78 3.82 4.72
CA LEU A 457 -26.42 4.59 5.79
C LEU A 457 -26.52 3.75 7.07
N ASN A 458 -26.59 4.44 8.21
CA ASN A 458 -26.84 3.85 9.52
C ASN A 458 -28.24 4.25 9.95
N LEU A 459 -29.09 3.27 10.25
CA LEU A 459 -30.41 3.54 10.83
C LEU A 459 -30.25 3.99 12.28
N THR A 460 -31.08 4.94 12.70
CA THR A 460 -31.22 5.29 14.12
C THR A 460 -31.94 4.14 14.83
N ALA A 461 -31.36 3.63 15.93
CA ALA A 461 -31.99 2.56 16.69
C ALA A 461 -33.27 3.09 17.33
N ALA A 462 -34.44 2.65 16.86
CA ALA A 462 -35.71 2.97 17.46
C ALA A 462 -35.77 2.44 18.91
N GLY A 463 -35.67 3.33 19.89
CA GLY A 463 -36.17 3.10 21.25
C GLY A 463 -37.65 3.50 21.32
N PRO A 464 -38.48 2.85 22.17
CA PRO A 464 -39.90 3.17 22.25
C PRO A 464 -40.13 4.57 22.81
N SER A 465 -41.02 5.29 22.13
CA SER A 465 -41.71 6.53 22.50
C SER A 465 -41.57 6.95 23.96
N SER A 466 -40.90 8.09 24.20
CA SER A 466 -41.16 8.92 25.37
C SER A 466 -41.55 10.32 24.91
N ASN A 467 -42.64 10.80 25.51
CA ASN A 467 -43.42 11.98 25.14
C ASN A 467 -42.56 13.24 24.99
N LEU A 468 -42.62 13.87 23.82
CA LEU A 468 -42.31 15.29 23.69
C LEU A 468 -43.63 16.06 23.72
N THR A 469 -43.96 16.56 24.91
CA THR A 469 -44.83 17.71 25.07
C THR A 469 -44.24 18.89 24.30
N SER A 470 -45.02 19.43 23.37
CA SER A 470 -44.82 20.76 22.79
C SER A 470 -44.68 21.81 23.90
N PRO A 471 -43.97 22.92 23.62
CA PRO A 471 -44.69 24.18 23.73
C PRO A 471 -44.50 25.06 22.50
N THR A 472 -45.63 25.61 22.07
CA THR A 472 -45.75 26.67 21.06
C THR A 472 -45.44 28.03 21.69
N ALA A 473 -45.01 28.95 20.83
CA ALA A 473 -44.48 30.29 21.05
C ALA A 473 -45.28 31.28 21.92
N SER A 474 -44.59 32.27 22.49
CA SER A 474 -44.98 33.70 22.40
C SER A 474 -43.89 34.64 22.96
N GLU A 475 -43.85 35.83 22.36
CA GLU A 475 -42.93 36.95 22.56
C GLU A 475 -43.15 37.69 23.89
N THR A 476 -42.11 38.30 24.48
CA THR A 476 -42.21 39.67 25.05
C THR A 476 -40.84 40.32 25.32
N ARG A 477 -40.79 41.64 25.07
CA ARG A 477 -39.69 42.61 25.29
C ARG A 477 -39.60 43.08 26.76
N GLY A 478 -38.41 43.59 27.15
CA GLY A 478 -38.14 44.52 28.28
C GLY A 478 -36.92 44.07 29.12
N SER A 479 -35.72 44.69 29.01
CA SER A 479 -35.14 45.77 29.86
C SER A 479 -35.15 45.42 31.38
N ASP A 480 -34.09 45.55 32.20
CA ASP A 480 -32.87 46.37 32.23
C ASP A 480 -31.83 45.79 33.24
N ARG A 481 -30.54 46.16 33.03
CA ARG A 481 -29.43 46.38 34.01
C ARG A 481 -28.94 45.20 34.88
N GLU A 482 -27.65 45.01 35.22
CA GLU A 482 -26.48 45.89 35.38
C GLU A 482 -25.20 45.02 35.54
N GLY A 483 -24.01 45.56 35.23
CA GLY A 483 -22.78 45.17 35.97
C GLY A 483 -21.59 44.51 35.26
N ALA A 484 -20.81 45.34 34.54
CA ALA A 484 -19.35 45.54 34.68
C ALA A 484 -18.26 44.53 34.19
N ALA A 485 -17.20 45.19 33.66
CA ALA A 485 -15.80 44.78 33.42
C ALA A 485 -15.49 44.02 32.11
N ALA A 486 -15.24 44.69 30.99
CA ALA A 486 -14.02 45.43 30.61
C ALA A 486 -12.75 44.56 30.46
N LYS A 487 -12.32 44.32 29.22
CA LYS A 487 -10.97 44.65 28.73
C LYS A 487 -10.87 44.54 27.20
N ASP A 488 -10.70 45.71 26.61
CA ASP A 488 -10.20 45.99 25.27
C ASP A 488 -8.84 45.33 24.99
N ASN A 489 -8.61 44.93 23.73
CA ASN A 489 -7.61 45.64 22.94
C ASN A 489 -7.80 45.46 21.43
N HIS A 490 -8.01 46.60 20.79
CA HIS A 490 -7.95 46.88 19.36
C HIS A 490 -6.63 46.46 18.70
N LYS A 491 -6.71 46.00 17.43
CA LYS A 491 -6.11 46.76 16.32
C LYS A 491 -6.73 46.42 14.96
N LYS A 492 -7.19 47.47 14.30
CA LYS A 492 -7.74 47.57 12.94
C LYS A 492 -6.59 47.87 11.97
N GLU A 493 -6.61 47.24 10.78
CA GLU A 493 -6.42 47.77 9.39
C GLU A 493 -5.34 48.84 9.08
N PRO A 494 -4.93 49.10 7.81
CA PRO A 494 -5.65 48.88 6.54
C PRO A 494 -4.83 48.39 5.33
N SER A 495 -5.59 48.18 4.25
CA SER A 495 -5.23 48.03 2.83
C SER A 495 -4.43 49.19 2.23
N GLU A 496 -3.72 48.96 1.11
CA GLU A 496 -3.82 49.76 -0.14
C GLU A 496 -2.93 49.20 -1.29
N THR A 497 -3.54 49.07 -2.51
CA THR A 497 -3.09 49.49 -3.88
C THR A 497 -1.68 49.12 -4.41
N ASP A 498 -1.36 48.93 -5.70
CA ASP A 498 -2.01 49.01 -7.03
C ASP A 498 -0.99 48.53 -8.10
N ALA A 499 -1.49 48.31 -9.34
CA ALA A 499 -0.79 48.50 -10.64
C ALA A 499 0.24 47.43 -11.13
N VAL A 500 0.47 47.09 -12.42
CA VAL A 500 -0.04 47.50 -13.75
C VAL A 500 0.66 46.64 -14.86
N PHE A 501 -0.02 46.40 -16.00
CA PHE A 501 0.44 46.05 -17.38
C PHE A 501 1.16 44.68 -17.62
N ASP A 502 0.94 43.94 -18.73
CA ASP A 502 0.92 44.37 -20.14
C ASP A 502 0.17 43.42 -21.10
N LYS A 503 -0.26 43.96 -22.25
CA LYS A 503 -0.95 43.33 -23.41
C LYS A 503 -0.04 43.44 -24.66
N PRO A 504 -0.25 42.65 -25.74
CA PRO A 504 -0.74 43.24 -27.00
C PRO A 504 -1.73 42.33 -27.79
N THR A 505 -2.88 42.78 -28.36
CA THR A 505 -3.15 43.56 -29.62
C THR A 505 -3.40 42.62 -30.83
N SER A 506 -4.66 42.29 -31.19
CA SER A 506 -5.53 42.84 -32.29
C SER A 506 -5.64 41.85 -33.48
N THR A 507 -6.66 41.75 -34.36
CA THR A 507 -7.68 42.70 -34.87
C THR A 507 -8.81 41.97 -35.66
N SER A 508 -10.02 42.58 -35.70
CA SER A 508 -11.04 42.64 -36.81
C SER A 508 -11.88 41.38 -37.15
N THR A 509 -13.19 41.37 -37.45
CA THR A 509 -14.20 42.39 -37.83
C THR A 509 -15.63 41.82 -37.64
N GLU A 510 -16.60 42.70 -37.38
CA GLU A 510 -18.08 42.54 -37.25
C GLU A 510 -18.81 42.33 -38.62
N PRO A 511 -20.16 42.12 -38.75
CA PRO A 511 -21.24 42.67 -37.91
C PRO A 511 -22.54 41.85 -37.62
N SER A 512 -23.15 42.22 -36.48
CA SER A 512 -24.58 42.38 -36.11
C SER A 512 -25.73 41.53 -36.73
N THR A 513 -26.62 40.97 -35.90
CA THR A 513 -27.95 41.56 -35.57
C THR A 513 -28.87 40.67 -34.68
N THR A 514 -29.57 41.35 -33.76
CA THR A 514 -30.93 41.13 -33.21
C THR A 514 -31.29 40.01 -32.19
N ALA A 515 -31.66 40.53 -31.01
CA ALA A 515 -32.90 40.28 -30.25
C ALA A 515 -33.06 38.99 -29.40
N ALA A 516 -33.06 39.20 -28.08
CA ALA A 516 -33.67 38.32 -27.09
C ALA A 516 -35.20 38.29 -27.21
N PRO A 517 -35.86 37.24 -26.69
CA PRO A 517 -36.80 37.53 -25.61
C PRO A 517 -36.77 36.55 -24.44
N VAL A 518 -37.12 37.14 -23.30
CA VAL A 518 -37.47 36.58 -22.00
C VAL A 518 -38.72 35.70 -22.12
N ALA A 519 -38.73 34.52 -21.49
CA ALA A 519 -39.95 33.71 -21.29
C ALA A 519 -40.10 33.31 -19.82
N GLN A 520 -41.23 33.72 -19.24
CA GLN A 520 -41.72 33.38 -17.90
C GLN A 520 -42.35 31.96 -17.88
N PRO A 521 -42.52 31.33 -16.70
CA PRO A 521 -42.87 29.92 -16.56
C PRO A 521 -44.38 29.71 -16.34
N LEU A 522 -44.97 28.69 -16.96
CA LEU A 522 -46.31 28.18 -16.64
C LEU A 522 -46.39 26.64 -16.80
N PRO A 523 -47.34 25.96 -16.12
CA PRO A 523 -47.03 24.81 -15.27
C PRO A 523 -47.34 23.44 -15.89
N VAL A 524 -46.57 22.43 -15.47
CA VAL A 524 -46.78 21.01 -15.81
C VAL A 524 -47.91 20.43 -14.97
N ARG A 525 -48.93 19.91 -15.66
CA ARG A 525 -50.12 19.24 -15.11
C ARG A 525 -49.84 17.74 -14.98
N ILE A 526 -49.84 17.22 -13.75
CA ILE A 526 -49.77 15.78 -13.44
C ILE A 526 -51.18 15.18 -13.55
N ARG A 527 -51.33 14.04 -14.22
CA ARG A 527 -52.50 13.15 -14.08
C ARG A 527 -52.05 11.69 -13.89
N PRO A 528 -52.63 10.95 -12.92
CA PRO A 528 -52.23 9.58 -12.57
C PRO A 528 -53.03 8.47 -13.28
N ALA A 529 -52.47 7.28 -13.12
CA ALA A 529 -52.83 5.93 -13.55
C ALA A 529 -54.30 5.59 -13.90
N GLY A 530 -54.44 4.80 -14.97
CA GLY A 530 -55.65 4.05 -15.31
C GLY A 530 -55.38 2.54 -15.31
N VAL A 531 -56.15 1.83 -14.48
CA VAL A 531 -56.31 0.38 -14.39
C VAL A 531 -57.11 -0.13 -15.58
N GLN A 532 -56.68 -1.21 -16.24
CA GLN A 532 -57.60 -2.10 -16.98
C GLN A 532 -57.17 -3.57 -16.90
N SER A 533 -58.18 -4.39 -16.65
CA SER A 533 -58.24 -5.84 -16.50
C SER A 533 -58.78 -6.53 -17.76
N SER A 534 -58.71 -7.87 -17.76
CA SER A 534 -59.35 -8.86 -18.66
C SER A 534 -58.59 -9.15 -19.97
N SER A 535 -58.51 -10.37 -20.53
CA SER A 535 -59.27 -11.62 -20.33
C SER A 535 -58.49 -12.84 -20.86
N GLU A 536 -58.87 -14.03 -20.39
CA GLU A 536 -58.44 -15.38 -20.76
C GLU A 536 -58.70 -15.75 -22.24
N GLN A 537 -57.91 -16.69 -22.78
CA GLN A 537 -58.41 -17.80 -23.62
C GLN A 537 -57.39 -18.94 -23.77
N ASP A 538 -57.87 -20.16 -23.51
CA ASP A 538 -57.24 -21.46 -23.68
C ASP A 538 -57.02 -21.86 -25.15
N SER A 539 -56.00 -22.69 -25.43
CA SER A 539 -56.16 -23.91 -26.26
C SER A 539 -54.91 -24.81 -26.28
N LEU A 540 -55.20 -26.11 -26.35
CA LEU A 540 -54.37 -27.30 -26.16
C LEU A 540 -53.65 -27.81 -27.44
N SER A 541 -52.82 -28.86 -27.23
CA SER A 541 -52.42 -29.98 -28.13
C SER A 541 -50.99 -29.89 -28.73
N SER A 542 -50.01 -30.68 -28.24
CA SER A 542 -49.59 -32.07 -28.65
C SER A 542 -48.84 -32.09 -30.00
N THR A 543 -47.71 -32.75 -30.30
CA THR A 543 -47.17 -34.08 -29.92
C THR A 543 -45.76 -34.26 -30.56
N THR A 544 -44.85 -35.03 -29.91
CA THR A 544 -43.78 -35.92 -30.47
C THR A 544 -42.67 -35.34 -31.40
N VAL A 545 -41.41 -35.80 -31.43
CA VAL A 545 -40.80 -37.15 -31.44
C VAL A 545 -39.35 -37.07 -30.91
N ALA A 546 -38.93 -38.07 -30.13
CA ALA A 546 -37.52 -38.39 -29.91
C ALA A 546 -37.24 -39.86 -30.29
N THR A 547 -36.08 -40.08 -30.92
CA THR A 547 -35.45 -41.38 -31.24
C THR A 547 -33.97 -41.28 -30.84
N ALA A 548 -33.20 -42.29 -30.43
CA ALA A 548 -33.36 -43.61 -29.84
C ALA A 548 -31.91 -44.08 -29.54
N SER A 549 -31.62 -44.51 -28.28
CA SER A 549 -30.81 -45.65 -27.75
C SER A 549 -29.73 -46.38 -28.61
N PRO A 550 -28.79 -47.24 -28.06
CA PRO A 550 -28.91 -48.02 -26.81
C PRO A 550 -27.64 -48.39 -25.97
N LYS A 551 -27.93 -48.70 -24.69
CA LYS A 551 -27.55 -49.86 -23.83
C LYS A 551 -26.10 -50.36 -23.68
N ALA A 552 -25.69 -50.50 -22.42
CA ALA A 552 -25.13 -51.74 -21.86
C ALA A 552 -25.61 -51.95 -20.40
N ARG A 553 -25.99 -53.20 -20.08
CA ARG A 553 -26.51 -53.72 -18.80
C ARG A 553 -25.40 -54.43 -18.02
N ALA A 554 -25.48 -54.47 -16.68
CA ALA A 554 -25.58 -55.72 -15.90
C ALA A 554 -25.68 -55.49 -14.36
N ASN A 555 -26.77 -56.03 -13.77
CA ASN A 555 -26.99 -56.71 -12.47
C ASN A 555 -26.40 -56.14 -11.15
N VAL A 556 -27.15 -55.81 -10.06
CA VAL A 556 -28.13 -56.55 -9.20
C VAL A 556 -27.49 -57.80 -8.55
N GLY A 557 -27.45 -58.10 -7.25
CA GLY A 557 -27.89 -57.56 -5.93
C GLY A 557 -27.10 -58.37 -4.86
N GLY A 558 -27.18 -58.25 -3.53
CA GLY A 558 -28.05 -57.55 -2.59
C GLY A 558 -27.58 -57.81 -1.13
N ALA A 559 -28.37 -57.27 -0.19
CA ALA A 559 -28.47 -57.56 1.26
C ALA A 559 -27.36 -57.12 2.23
N GLY A 560 -27.75 -56.32 3.25
CA GLY A 560 -26.97 -56.17 4.48
C GLY A 560 -27.44 -55.01 5.39
N ARG A 561 -28.17 -55.33 6.46
CA ARG A 561 -28.60 -54.43 7.55
C ARG A 561 -27.40 -53.84 8.31
N GLY A 562 -27.55 -52.61 8.84
CA GLY A 562 -26.60 -52.07 9.83
C GLY A 562 -27.04 -50.75 10.46
N ARG A 563 -27.67 -50.83 11.63
CA ARG A 563 -28.01 -49.72 12.55
C ARG A 563 -26.79 -49.47 13.45
N GLY A 564 -26.22 -48.26 13.47
CA GLY A 564 -25.05 -47.96 14.30
C GLY A 564 -24.79 -46.47 14.54
N LYS A 565 -25.27 -45.99 15.70
CA LYS A 565 -24.87 -44.85 16.54
C LYS A 565 -23.88 -43.82 15.97
N ARG A 566 -24.33 -42.56 15.84
CA ARG A 566 -23.47 -41.36 15.82
C ARG A 566 -22.96 -41.09 17.24
N GLY A 567 -21.64 -41.03 17.41
CA GLY A 567 -20.99 -40.57 18.63
C GLY A 567 -21.06 -39.04 18.78
N PRO A 568 -20.92 -38.51 20.01
CA PRO A 568 -21.04 -37.08 20.27
C PRO A 568 -19.76 -36.34 19.87
N GLU A 569 -19.93 -35.16 19.27
CA GLU A 569 -18.86 -34.21 18.98
C GLU A 569 -18.08 -33.84 20.24
N TYR A 570 -16.77 -34.06 20.20
CA TYR A 570 -15.84 -33.47 21.16
C TYR A 570 -15.80 -31.95 20.95
N LYS A 571 -16.34 -31.22 21.94
CA LYS A 571 -16.05 -29.81 22.13
C LYS A 571 -14.57 -29.64 22.46
N ASN A 572 -13.78 -29.10 21.53
CA ASN A 572 -12.45 -28.58 21.84
C ASN A 572 -12.59 -27.24 22.56
N ALA A 573 -12.57 -27.30 23.89
CA ALA A 573 -12.34 -26.16 24.76
C ALA A 573 -10.82 -25.94 24.88
N ASN A 574 -10.27 -24.97 24.15
CA ASN A 574 -9.05 -24.22 24.51
C ASN A 574 -8.57 -23.37 23.32
N LEU A 575 -8.99 -22.10 23.25
CA LEU A 575 -8.19 -20.98 22.71
C LEU A 575 -8.85 -19.66 23.16
N LYS A 576 -8.64 -19.25 24.42
CA LYS A 576 -8.75 -17.83 24.80
C LYS A 576 -7.40 -17.17 24.49
N SER A 577 -7.23 -16.70 23.25
CA SER A 577 -6.08 -15.90 22.83
C SER A 577 -6.44 -14.41 22.90
N PRO A 578 -5.56 -13.52 23.43
CA PRO A 578 -5.76 -12.08 23.36
C PRO A 578 -5.83 -11.62 21.89
N ARG A 579 -6.91 -10.93 21.51
CA ARG A 579 -7.16 -10.52 20.12
C ARG A 579 -6.12 -9.48 19.66
N LYS A 580 -5.35 -9.83 18.62
CA LYS A 580 -4.55 -8.90 17.82
C LYS A 580 -5.47 -7.95 17.03
N PRO A 581 -5.19 -6.64 16.90
CA PRO A 581 -5.85 -5.72 16.01
C PRO A 581 -5.62 -6.18 14.58
N LYS A 582 -6.72 -6.45 13.90
CA LYS A 582 -6.72 -6.82 12.49
C LYS A 582 -6.33 -5.60 11.66
N ARG A 583 -5.32 -5.74 10.79
CA ARG A 583 -5.19 -4.89 9.58
C ARG A 583 -6.54 -4.90 8.86
N PRO A 584 -7.12 -3.75 8.47
CA PRO A 584 -8.42 -3.72 7.83
C PRO A 584 -8.39 -4.53 6.53
N ARG A 585 -8.97 -5.73 6.58
CA ARG A 585 -9.71 -6.27 5.44
C ARG A 585 -11.15 -5.99 5.74
N THR A 586 -11.73 -5.09 4.97
CA THR A 586 -13.15 -4.81 5.05
C THR A 586 -13.93 -6.13 4.93
N PHE A 587 -14.77 -6.36 5.94
CA PHE A 587 -15.80 -7.40 6.11
C PHE A 587 -15.38 -8.73 6.78
N SER A 588 -15.17 -8.67 8.09
CA SER A 588 -15.58 -9.71 9.05
C SER A 588 -15.85 -9.00 10.39
N ILE A 589 -17.12 -9.01 10.83
CA ILE A 589 -17.59 -8.38 12.07
C ILE A 589 -16.84 -9.00 13.26
N ASP A 590 -16.19 -8.17 14.06
CA ASP A 590 -15.48 -8.56 15.28
C ASP A 590 -16.47 -8.61 16.45
N GLU A 591 -16.56 -9.73 17.19
CA GLU A 591 -17.47 -9.85 18.34
C GLU A 591 -17.14 -8.87 19.49
N ALA A 592 -15.92 -8.31 19.54
CA ALA A 592 -15.54 -7.31 20.53
C ALA A 592 -15.97 -5.89 20.10
N ALA A 593 -16.07 -5.67 18.78
CA ALA A 593 -16.69 -4.46 18.24
C ALA A 593 -18.21 -4.46 18.49
N VAL A 594 -18.84 -5.61 18.79
CA VAL A 594 -20.25 -5.69 19.18
C VAL A 594 -20.45 -5.17 20.62
N ASP A 595 -19.53 -5.49 21.55
CA ASP A 595 -19.59 -5.00 22.94
C ASP A 595 -19.18 -3.52 23.09
N GLU A 596 -18.25 -3.03 22.25
CA GLU A 596 -17.90 -1.59 22.18
C GLU A 596 -18.96 -0.79 21.37
N MET A 597 -19.56 -1.38 20.32
CA MET A 597 -20.72 -0.79 19.59
C MET A 597 -21.94 -0.60 20.48
N MET A 598 -22.14 -1.47 21.47
CA MET A 598 -23.21 -1.33 22.45
C MET A 598 -23.00 -0.13 23.39
N ARG A 599 -21.79 0.45 23.46
CA ARG A 599 -21.46 1.62 24.31
C ARG A 599 -21.32 2.94 23.55
N ALA A 600 -21.12 2.94 22.23
CA ALA A 600 -21.04 4.15 21.42
C ALA A 600 -22.43 4.52 20.86
N SER A 601 -22.97 5.67 21.26
CA SER A 601 -24.31 6.16 20.91
C SER A 601 -24.51 6.53 19.43
N THR A 602 -23.53 6.28 18.55
CA THR A 602 -23.70 6.40 17.08
C THR A 602 -22.88 5.33 16.37
N PRO A 603 -23.46 4.52 15.45
CA PRO A 603 -22.73 3.51 14.70
C PRO A 603 -21.67 4.14 13.79
N PRO A 604 -20.48 3.52 13.62
CA PRO A 604 -19.42 4.05 12.75
C PRO A 604 -19.89 4.13 11.28
N ASP A 605 -19.49 5.21 10.58
CA ASP A 605 -19.80 5.41 9.15
C ASP A 605 -19.15 4.29 8.32
N ARG A 606 -19.92 3.71 7.40
CA ARG A 606 -19.55 2.48 6.66
C ARG A 606 -18.99 2.79 5.28
N ASN A 607 -18.87 4.06 4.94
CA ASN A 607 -18.37 4.54 3.66
C ASN A 607 -16.83 4.72 3.72
N PRO A 608 -16.13 4.61 2.57
CA PRO A 608 -16.64 4.25 1.24
C PRO A 608 -17.02 2.77 1.11
N LEU A 609 -18.11 2.48 0.39
CA LEU A 609 -18.53 1.12 0.08
C LEU A 609 -18.09 0.70 -1.32
N ALA A 610 -17.15 -0.25 -1.41
CA ALA A 610 -16.79 -0.86 -2.68
C ALA A 610 -17.90 -1.82 -3.17
N PRO A 611 -18.12 -1.96 -4.49
CA PRO A 611 -19.02 -2.97 -5.03
C PRO A 611 -18.63 -4.37 -4.55
N CYS A 612 -19.62 -5.18 -4.17
CA CYS A 612 -19.36 -6.58 -3.82
C CYS A 612 -18.87 -7.37 -5.05
N GLY A 613 -18.35 -8.60 -4.86
CA GLY A 613 -17.84 -9.42 -5.97
C GLY A 613 -18.84 -9.58 -7.13
N ALA A 614 -20.11 -9.88 -6.83
CA ALA A 614 -21.14 -10.03 -7.85
C ALA A 614 -21.49 -8.70 -8.57
N CYS A 615 -21.60 -7.59 -7.83
CA CYS A 615 -21.81 -6.27 -8.44
C CYS A 615 -20.61 -5.88 -9.31
N LYS A 616 -19.39 -6.16 -8.85
CA LYS A 616 -18.17 -5.84 -9.59
C LYS A 616 -18.16 -6.54 -10.96
N GLU A 617 -18.51 -7.82 -11.04
CA GLU A 617 -18.64 -8.54 -12.32
C GLU A 617 -19.64 -7.87 -13.25
N TRP A 618 -20.83 -7.50 -12.75
CA TRP A 618 -21.84 -6.78 -13.55
C TRP A 618 -21.32 -5.44 -14.07
N LEU A 619 -20.70 -4.65 -13.20
CA LEU A 619 -20.19 -3.32 -13.54
C LEU A 619 -19.02 -3.40 -14.52
N VAL A 620 -18.14 -4.41 -14.41
CA VAL A 620 -17.09 -4.69 -15.40
C VAL A 620 -17.70 -5.05 -16.75
N LYS A 621 -18.73 -5.90 -16.79
CA LYS A 621 -19.45 -6.23 -18.03
C LYS A 621 -20.12 -5.01 -18.65
N ILE A 622 -20.60 -4.06 -17.87
CA ILE A 622 -21.09 -2.77 -18.39
C ILE A 622 -19.91 -1.97 -18.96
N ALA A 623 -18.81 -1.87 -18.23
CA ALA A 623 -17.62 -1.13 -18.62
C ALA A 623 -16.93 -1.68 -19.89
N GLU A 624 -17.01 -2.99 -20.16
CA GLU A 624 -16.53 -3.58 -21.43
C GLU A 624 -17.18 -2.94 -22.66
N ALA A 625 -18.48 -2.61 -22.58
CA ALA A 625 -19.20 -1.93 -23.66
C ALA A 625 -19.15 -0.41 -23.54
N ASN A 626 -18.91 0.12 -22.34
CA ASN A 626 -18.70 1.54 -22.06
C ASN A 626 -17.46 1.79 -21.17
N PRO A 627 -16.26 1.92 -21.76
CA PRO A 627 -15.04 2.12 -20.97
C PRO A 627 -15.08 3.38 -20.09
N SER A 628 -15.87 4.39 -20.47
CA SER A 628 -16.06 5.62 -19.69
C SER A 628 -17.02 5.47 -18.49
N PHE A 629 -17.52 4.26 -18.22
CA PHE A 629 -18.41 4.00 -17.10
C PHE A 629 -17.68 4.18 -15.76
N ARG A 630 -18.28 4.95 -14.85
CA ARG A 630 -17.67 5.32 -13.57
C ARG A 630 -18.48 4.83 -12.37
N VAL A 631 -17.79 4.37 -11.35
CA VAL A 631 -18.35 4.03 -10.03
C VAL A 631 -17.94 5.11 -9.04
N VAL A 632 -18.94 5.74 -8.41
CA VAL A 632 -18.76 6.79 -7.42
C VAL A 632 -19.06 6.24 -6.03
N THR A 633 -18.14 6.41 -5.10
CA THR A 633 -18.35 6.09 -3.68
C THR A 633 -18.07 7.33 -2.84
N PHE A 634 -18.60 7.37 -1.62
CA PHE A 634 -18.54 8.57 -0.78
C PHE A 634 -17.56 8.37 0.37
N GLU A 635 -16.96 9.44 0.87
CA GLU A 635 -16.16 9.40 2.10
C GLU A 635 -17.03 9.07 3.33
N ASN A 636 -18.25 9.61 3.36
CA ASN A 636 -19.19 9.49 4.47
C ASN A 636 -20.64 9.67 3.99
N SER A 637 -21.58 9.33 4.87
CA SER A 637 -23.03 9.51 4.73
C SER A 637 -23.46 10.94 4.37
N ARG A 638 -22.64 11.95 4.71
CA ARG A 638 -22.91 13.36 4.37
C ARG A 638 -22.62 13.70 2.90
N CYS A 639 -21.98 12.80 2.15
CA CYS A 639 -21.62 12.98 0.75
C CYS A 639 -20.77 14.25 0.51
N ARG A 640 -19.84 14.56 1.43
CA ARG A 640 -18.98 15.75 1.34
C ARG A 640 -17.92 15.64 0.26
N ASN A 641 -17.29 14.47 0.18
CA ASN A 641 -16.27 14.13 -0.80
C ASN A 641 -16.57 12.78 -1.43
N VAL A 642 -16.04 12.55 -2.64
CA VAL A 642 -16.26 11.33 -3.41
C VAL A 642 -14.97 10.73 -3.94
N TYR A 643 -14.98 9.41 -4.10
CA TYR A 643 -14.01 8.67 -4.91
C TYR A 643 -14.67 8.33 -6.24
N ILE A 644 -13.95 8.53 -7.34
CA ILE A 644 -14.44 8.24 -8.69
C ILE A 644 -13.54 7.17 -9.28
N ASN A 645 -14.06 5.95 -9.45
CA ASN A 645 -13.31 4.84 -10.00
C ASN A 645 -13.82 4.51 -11.41
N GLN A 646 -12.92 4.53 -12.38
CA GLN A 646 -13.14 3.96 -13.69
C GLN A 646 -12.69 2.49 -13.68
N LEU A 647 -13.52 1.57 -14.15
CA LEU A 647 -13.28 0.13 -14.00
C LEU A 647 -12.36 -0.47 -15.09
N MET A 648 -12.20 0.25 -16.20
CA MET A 648 -11.37 -0.05 -17.36
C MET A 648 -10.59 1.20 -17.71
#